data_AF-A0A7C3IUB1-F1
#
_entry.id   AF-A0A7C3IUB1-F1
#
_cell.length_a   1.000
_cell.length_b   1.000
_cell.length_c   1.000
_cell.angle_alpha   90.00
_cell.angle_beta   90.00
_cell.angle_gamma   90.00
#
_symmetry.space_group_name_H-M   'P 1'
#
loop_
_entity.id
_entity.type
_entity.pdbx_description
1 polymer ?
#
loop_
_entity_poly.entity_id
_entity_poly.type
_entity_poly.pdbx_seq_one_letter_code
_entity_poly.pdbx_strand_id
1 'polypeptide(L)'
;MKKLRFYILPLIMLLALNAPCFAVEEDDQIGATMDLGPSFSKGIPQEDGSIIFFNEEAGNTANQSDGSPIATVGPDLRVEYILFTGIVCPGNPFDVSVGIKNAGDTNVTSGFYVDFFTNAPTVLPCYSYSSYYCSVPGLAAGAEYECKVATGITLSSGNYTFRAFVDSGCSIVESNETNNQLAFFHAVYTLPDLYSGIITIEPPTPIVGLPATVSVSASNFGCADAGGFYIDFYKNRSTDPPCYTVGDSGCYVNSLANLASYTCTKTVTFDASGSFTLSAKVDTDCAVSEQYETNNFTTKSITVIAPDLIVKSITTNPPIPNSGDIVTLGITFANMGAAAAPNGFYLDFYKNRATAPPLGLAGNAYQYFPPNMPCCGYEYTTYDITMIWDTCGTNKMWAQIDTDNDNIEENESNNVFGPQNITICGNCPSYDIIRSMVRQYYLSILDREPDVPGWDFWTNDICRISTEQGCEPIDKLGIYIGEGFQALARFHFNSPEYIAKGKNNTQFLTDCYEVFLERAPDGAGLTFWLDQMSQGYTRNMVITSFANSPEYIALMTGYFGIDTTRPENNLLNDLYRGILNRFPENEGFKFWLELMHNAQCAGNPVALKNLCGQIAVDFTHSAEYAARGRNCQEFVEDLYNAILRRGADAPGFVFWVNLCNSGYSRDAILQEFINGPEFQGRVQTVVDAGCCGVCAPAACGSFTNCNPINPNCFCFEVAEGGGHCATDFLCSNTPCPAGTVDCPAGQRCYVNTCCAGPVCGPAECTVLSPAIAAALIEGELTAAGVTPVIPADKIPW
;
A
#
# COMPACT_ATOMS: atom_id res chain seq x y z
N MET A 1 58.82 0.90 -37.24
CA MET A 1 58.27 1.19 -35.91
C MET A 1 57.18 0.19 -35.55
N LYS A 2 57.59 -0.87 -34.83
CA LYS A 2 56.73 -1.69 -33.97
C LYS A 2 56.86 -1.09 -32.56
N LYS A 3 55.76 -1.06 -31.79
CA LYS A 3 55.56 -0.50 -30.42
C LYS A 3 55.07 0.96 -30.37
N LEU A 4 53.75 1.12 -30.42
CA LEU A 4 52.92 1.74 -29.38
C LEU A 4 51.47 1.63 -29.86
N ARG A 5 50.79 0.54 -29.50
CA ARG A 5 49.32 0.44 -29.57
C ARG A 5 48.88 -0.16 -28.25
N PHE A 6 48.27 0.71 -27.45
CA PHE A 6 47.25 0.47 -26.44
C PHE A 6 47.04 -0.97 -25.98
N TYR A 7 47.34 -1.20 -24.70
CA TYR A 7 46.59 -2.13 -23.86
C TYR A 7 45.19 -1.54 -23.67
N ILE A 8 44.16 -2.24 -24.14
CA ILE A 8 42.85 -2.50 -23.51
C ILE A 8 42.00 -3.25 -24.57
N LEU A 9 41.39 -4.37 -24.15
CA LEU A 9 40.74 -5.47 -24.90
C LEU A 9 41.68 -6.44 -25.64
N PRO A 10 41.78 -7.71 -25.17
CA PRO A 10 40.63 -8.63 -25.22
C PRO A 10 40.50 -9.57 -24.00
N LEU A 11 39.34 -9.52 -23.33
CA LEU A 11 38.84 -10.65 -22.54
C LEU A 11 37.30 -10.73 -22.59
N ILE A 12 36.73 -10.70 -23.80
CA ILE A 12 35.33 -11.08 -24.02
C ILE A 12 35.29 -11.94 -25.29
N MET A 13 35.75 -13.19 -25.16
CA MET A 13 35.40 -14.25 -26.11
C MET A 13 35.58 -15.62 -25.44
N LEU A 14 34.85 -15.86 -24.34
CA LEU A 14 34.42 -17.18 -23.91
C LEU A 14 33.37 -17.00 -22.81
N LEU A 15 32.17 -17.55 -23.00
CA LEU A 15 30.96 -17.53 -22.15
C LEU A 15 29.83 -16.63 -22.69
N ALA A 16 29.18 -17.09 -23.75
CA ALA A 16 27.77 -16.83 -23.99
C ALA A 16 27.13 -18.11 -24.50
N LEU A 17 26.58 -18.93 -23.60
CA LEU A 17 25.56 -19.94 -23.89
C LEU A 17 24.78 -20.18 -22.58
N ASN A 18 23.84 -19.28 -22.29
CA ASN A 18 22.48 -19.52 -21.76
C ASN A 18 21.94 -18.33 -20.92
N ALA A 19 21.21 -17.42 -21.56
CA ALA A 19 19.97 -16.75 -21.10
C ALA A 19 19.72 -15.46 -21.93
N PRO A 20 18.45 -15.05 -22.18
CA PRO A 20 18.10 -14.15 -23.27
C PRO A 20 17.88 -12.68 -22.86
N CYS A 21 17.98 -11.81 -23.88
CA CYS A 21 17.42 -10.45 -24.01
C CYS A 21 17.70 -9.43 -22.88
N PHE A 22 18.62 -8.51 -23.12
CA PHE A 22 18.41 -7.10 -22.81
C PHE A 22 19.09 -6.25 -23.90
N ALA A 23 18.32 -5.35 -24.51
CA ALA A 23 18.82 -4.36 -25.44
C ALA A 23 19.62 -3.32 -24.65
N VAL A 24 20.87 -3.09 -25.04
CA VAL A 24 21.64 -1.93 -24.59
C VAL A 24 21.50 -0.89 -25.70
N GLU A 25 20.78 0.19 -25.41
CA GLU A 25 20.85 1.42 -26.19
C GLU A 25 22.29 1.95 -26.09
N GLU A 26 22.98 2.04 -27.23
CA GLU A 26 24.15 2.91 -27.37
C GLU A 26 23.64 4.35 -27.41
N ASP A 27 23.60 5.03 -26.27
CA ASP A 27 23.66 6.48 -26.25
C ASP A 27 24.28 6.98 -24.94
N ASP A 28 25.49 7.53 -25.07
CA ASP A 28 25.85 8.83 -24.47
C ASP A 28 27.20 9.25 -25.06
N GLN A 29 27.10 9.74 -26.29
CA GLN A 29 28.06 10.68 -26.86
C GLN A 29 28.16 11.88 -25.92
N ILE A 30 29.37 12.20 -25.48
CA ILE A 30 29.68 13.40 -24.69
C ILE A 30 29.40 14.63 -25.55
N GLY A 31 28.15 15.12 -25.51
CA GLY A 31 27.73 16.42 -25.99
C GLY A 31 27.86 17.45 -24.88
N ALA A 32 29.09 17.84 -24.54
CA ALA A 32 29.32 19.06 -23.77
C ALA A 32 29.68 20.18 -24.75
N THR A 33 28.68 20.95 -25.19
CA THR A 33 28.90 22.26 -25.79
C THR A 33 29.39 23.22 -24.70
N MET A 34 30.70 23.23 -24.47
CA MET A 34 31.37 24.38 -23.88
C MET A 34 31.53 25.43 -24.97
N ASP A 35 30.83 26.56 -24.82
CA ASP A 35 31.10 27.77 -25.59
C ASP A 35 32.51 28.26 -25.25
N LEU A 36 33.49 27.85 -26.06
CA LEU A 36 34.86 28.33 -26.01
C LEU A 36 35.10 29.15 -27.28
N GLY A 37 35.36 30.44 -27.10
CA GLY A 37 35.98 31.27 -28.12
C GLY A 37 37.31 30.67 -28.63
N PRO A 38 37.87 31.22 -29.71
CA PRO A 38 38.64 30.49 -30.71
C PRO A 38 39.77 29.63 -30.12
N SER A 39 39.60 28.32 -30.28
CA SER A 39 40.58 27.23 -30.41
C SER A 39 41.92 27.39 -29.69
N PHE A 40 42.03 26.82 -28.49
CA PHE A 40 43.32 26.54 -27.82
C PHE A 40 43.26 25.14 -27.21
N SER A 41 43.98 24.18 -27.81
CA SER A 41 44.01 22.79 -27.33
C SER A 41 44.81 22.65 -26.02
N LYS A 42 44.16 22.08 -24.99
CA LYS A 42 44.78 21.80 -23.67
C LYS A 42 45.78 20.65 -23.81
N GLY A 43 46.98 20.81 -23.24
CA GLY A 43 47.98 19.75 -23.20
C GLY A 43 47.58 18.60 -22.30
N ILE A 44 47.82 17.38 -22.76
CA ILE A 44 47.65 16.18 -21.96
C ILE A 44 49.03 15.72 -21.49
N PRO A 45 49.40 16.01 -20.23
CA PRO A 45 50.62 15.47 -19.66
C PRO A 45 50.53 13.94 -19.57
N GLN A 46 51.62 13.27 -19.89
CA GLN A 46 51.75 11.82 -19.85
C GLN A 46 52.53 11.40 -18.59
N GLU A 47 52.35 10.16 -18.15
CA GLU A 47 53.01 9.61 -16.96
C GLU A 47 54.55 9.61 -17.05
N ASP A 48 55.12 9.65 -18.26
CA ASP A 48 56.56 9.72 -18.50
C ASP A 48 57.12 11.17 -18.53
N GLY A 49 56.28 12.16 -18.22
CA GLY A 49 56.63 13.58 -18.24
C GLY A 49 56.64 14.20 -19.64
N SER A 50 56.21 13.47 -20.68
CA SER A 50 55.93 14.05 -21.99
C SER A 50 54.61 14.81 -21.98
N ILE A 51 54.46 15.78 -22.88
CA ILE A 51 53.20 16.50 -23.06
C ILE A 51 52.80 16.43 -24.52
N ILE A 52 51.59 15.95 -24.77
CA ILE A 52 51.03 15.85 -26.13
C ILE A 52 49.89 16.86 -26.30
N PHE A 53 49.89 17.51 -27.46
CA PHE A 53 48.90 18.51 -27.85
C PHE A 53 48.25 18.06 -29.14
N PHE A 54 46.97 17.72 -29.08
CA PHE A 54 46.22 17.32 -30.27
C PHE A 54 45.60 18.54 -30.96
N ASN A 55 45.38 18.41 -32.26
CA ASN A 55 44.50 19.29 -33.00
C ASN A 55 43.05 18.94 -32.64
N GLU A 56 42.28 19.89 -32.09
CA GLU A 56 40.89 19.68 -31.66
C GLU A 56 39.96 19.28 -32.82
N GLU A 57 40.32 19.60 -34.08
CA GLU A 57 39.58 19.16 -35.27
C GLU A 57 39.79 17.66 -35.58
N ALA A 58 40.83 17.02 -35.04
CA ALA A 58 41.12 15.61 -35.29
C ALA A 58 40.25 14.64 -34.45
N GLY A 59 39.58 15.14 -33.40
CA GLY A 59 38.77 14.34 -32.48
C GLY A 59 37.31 14.15 -32.89
N ASN A 60 36.81 14.90 -33.88
CA ASN A 60 35.40 14.87 -34.25
C ASN A 60 35.16 14.18 -35.60
N THR A 61 35.16 12.84 -35.61
CA THR A 61 34.70 12.05 -36.78
C THR A 61 33.23 11.62 -36.66
N ALA A 62 32.38 12.40 -36.00
CA ALA A 62 30.93 12.23 -36.06
C ALA A 62 30.25 13.59 -36.28
N ASN A 63 29.50 13.70 -37.39
CA ASN A 63 28.71 14.86 -37.82
C ASN A 63 29.48 16.09 -38.35
N GLN A 64 29.77 16.06 -39.66
CA GLN A 64 29.43 17.19 -40.51
C GLN A 64 28.54 16.71 -41.66
N SER A 65 27.26 17.06 -41.59
CA SER A 65 26.33 17.02 -42.71
C SER A 65 26.39 18.37 -43.46
N ASP A 66 26.69 18.30 -44.76
CA ASP A 66 26.11 19.11 -45.85
C ASP A 66 26.19 20.65 -45.76
N GLY A 67 27.01 21.26 -46.65
CA GLY A 67 26.97 22.71 -46.87
C GLY A 67 27.86 23.40 -47.95
N SER A 68 28.47 22.71 -48.93
CA SER A 68 29.22 23.28 -50.10
C SER A 68 30.52 24.09 -49.85
N PRO A 69 31.50 24.21 -50.79
CA PRO A 69 31.53 23.80 -52.20
C PRO A 69 32.44 22.58 -52.47
N ILE A 70 32.34 22.03 -53.69
CA ILE A 70 33.15 20.98 -54.33
C ILE A 70 34.50 20.72 -53.62
N ALA A 71 34.65 19.57 -52.98
CA ALA A 71 35.93 19.10 -52.45
C ALA A 71 36.94 19.05 -53.60
N THR A 72 37.93 19.94 -53.55
CA THR A 72 39.06 19.94 -54.47
C THR A 72 39.81 18.62 -54.28
N VAL A 73 39.78 17.72 -55.27
CA VAL A 73 40.53 16.46 -55.22
C VAL A 73 42.03 16.79 -55.17
N GLY A 74 42.67 16.53 -54.04
CA GLY A 74 44.05 16.90 -53.76
C GLY A 74 44.52 16.34 -52.40
N PRO A 75 45.82 16.45 -52.07
CA PRO A 75 46.32 16.13 -50.73
C PRO A 75 45.82 17.17 -49.71
N ASP A 76 45.80 16.82 -48.43
CA ASP A 76 45.42 17.70 -47.29
C ASP A 76 46.31 17.39 -46.09
N LEU A 77 47.49 17.99 -46.04
CA LEU A 77 48.47 17.88 -44.99
C LEU A 77 48.11 18.78 -43.83
N ARG A 78 47.83 18.17 -42.68
CA ARG A 78 47.64 18.90 -41.43
C ARG A 78 48.52 18.38 -40.32
N VAL A 79 48.76 19.24 -39.33
CA VAL A 79 49.37 18.83 -38.07
C VAL A 79 48.29 18.18 -37.20
N GLU A 80 48.54 16.93 -36.79
CA GLU A 80 47.69 16.15 -35.88
C GLU A 80 48.01 16.44 -34.41
N TYR A 81 49.31 16.47 -34.09
CA TYR A 81 49.75 16.76 -32.74
C TYR A 81 51.18 17.32 -32.69
N ILE A 82 51.51 17.96 -31.58
CA ILE A 82 52.88 18.29 -31.17
C ILE A 82 53.18 17.51 -29.89
N LEU A 83 54.27 16.76 -29.88
CA LEU A 83 54.72 15.95 -28.75
C LEU A 83 56.05 16.51 -28.22
N PHE A 84 56.04 16.89 -26.95
CA PHE A 84 57.23 17.28 -26.20
C PHE A 84 57.68 16.10 -25.36
N THR A 85 58.93 15.68 -25.51
CA THR A 85 59.53 14.61 -24.69
C THR A 85 60.56 15.21 -23.74
N GLY A 86 60.31 15.07 -22.44
CA GLY A 86 61.00 15.82 -21.38
C GLY A 86 60.18 17.02 -20.89
N ILE A 87 60.43 17.43 -19.64
CA ILE A 87 59.68 18.51 -19.00
C ILE A 87 60.08 19.86 -19.60
N VAL A 88 59.09 20.65 -20.02
CA VAL A 88 59.30 22.00 -20.58
C VAL A 88 59.49 23.00 -19.44
N CYS A 89 60.61 22.88 -18.73
CA CYS A 89 60.98 23.77 -17.63
C CYS A 89 62.11 24.73 -18.01
N PRO A 90 62.21 25.88 -17.32
CA PRO A 90 63.33 26.79 -17.49
C PRO A 90 64.68 26.06 -17.36
N GLY A 91 65.48 26.09 -18.41
CA GLY A 91 66.82 25.48 -18.45
C GLY A 91 66.86 23.95 -18.65
N ASN A 92 65.73 23.25 -18.64
CA ASN A 92 65.70 21.80 -18.91
C ASN A 92 65.62 21.54 -20.42
N PRO A 93 66.46 20.63 -20.97
CA PRO A 93 66.38 20.25 -22.36
C PRO A 93 65.17 19.35 -22.64
N PHE A 94 64.42 19.63 -23.70
CA PHE A 94 63.34 18.77 -24.20
C PHE A 94 63.43 18.55 -25.72
N ASP A 95 62.87 17.44 -26.18
CA ASP A 95 62.81 17.06 -27.59
C ASP A 95 61.39 17.31 -28.13
N VAL A 96 61.27 17.56 -29.44
CA VAL A 96 59.98 17.82 -30.09
C VAL A 96 59.78 16.92 -31.31
N SER A 97 58.64 16.24 -31.33
CA SER A 97 58.09 15.52 -32.48
C SER A 97 56.78 16.17 -32.92
N VAL A 98 56.52 16.20 -34.23
CA VAL A 98 55.26 16.68 -34.82
C VAL A 98 54.61 15.53 -35.58
N GLY A 99 53.40 15.18 -35.18
CA GLY A 99 52.54 14.25 -35.92
C GLY A 99 51.83 14.98 -37.05
N ILE A 100 51.94 14.45 -38.26
CA ILE A 100 51.26 14.98 -39.45
C ILE A 100 50.41 13.91 -40.11
N LYS A 101 49.35 14.34 -40.80
CA LYS A 101 48.47 13.46 -41.58
C LYS A 101 48.12 14.08 -42.91
N ASN A 102 48.08 13.25 -43.95
CA ASN A 102 47.42 13.58 -45.19
C ASN A 102 45.94 13.15 -45.12
N ALA A 103 45.01 14.06 -44.83
CA ALA A 103 43.56 13.84 -44.90
C ALA A 103 43.03 13.68 -46.33
N GLY A 104 43.81 14.12 -47.32
CA GLY A 104 43.33 14.25 -48.68
C GLY A 104 43.28 12.91 -49.39
N ASP A 105 42.62 12.91 -50.54
CA ASP A 105 42.36 11.69 -51.32
C ASP A 105 43.52 11.28 -52.24
N THR A 106 44.62 12.04 -52.24
CA THR A 106 45.75 11.81 -53.15
C THR A 106 47.09 11.78 -52.43
N ASN A 107 48.04 11.01 -52.98
CA ASN A 107 49.37 10.85 -52.41
C ASN A 107 50.25 12.07 -52.68
N VAL A 108 50.95 12.55 -51.66
CA VAL A 108 52.07 13.49 -51.81
C VAL A 108 53.33 12.70 -52.16
N THR A 109 53.84 12.87 -53.38
CA THR A 109 55.01 12.10 -53.90
C THR A 109 56.31 12.91 -53.96
N SER A 110 56.23 14.22 -53.78
CA SER A 110 57.37 15.12 -53.61
C SER A 110 57.62 15.40 -52.12
N GLY A 111 58.89 15.57 -51.75
CA GLY A 111 59.23 15.89 -50.37
C GLY A 111 58.79 17.29 -49.97
N PHE A 112 58.36 17.45 -48.72
CA PHE A 112 57.99 18.72 -48.10
C PHE A 112 58.64 18.85 -46.72
N TYR A 113 58.56 20.04 -46.11
CA TYR A 113 59.15 20.33 -44.81
C TYR A 113 58.09 20.50 -43.73
N VAL A 114 58.44 20.08 -42.52
CA VAL A 114 57.68 20.41 -41.31
C VAL A 114 58.59 21.25 -40.43
N ASP A 115 58.19 22.49 -40.18
CA ASP A 115 58.94 23.45 -39.37
C ASP A 115 58.26 23.63 -38.00
N PHE A 116 59.08 23.80 -36.97
CA PHE A 116 58.65 24.04 -35.61
C PHE A 116 59.22 25.34 -35.06
N PHE A 117 58.36 26.18 -34.50
CA PHE A 117 58.70 27.48 -33.96
C PHE A 117 58.46 27.49 -32.47
N THR A 118 59.46 27.91 -31.69
CA THR A 118 59.37 27.97 -30.24
C THR A 118 58.56 29.17 -29.73
N ASN A 119 58.36 30.21 -30.55
CA ASN A 119 57.54 31.36 -30.18
C ASN A 119 56.95 32.09 -31.41
N ALA A 120 55.87 31.56 -31.97
CA ALA A 120 55.14 32.11 -33.11
C ALA A 120 53.64 32.28 -32.78
N PRO A 121 53.24 33.41 -32.17
CA PRO A 121 51.86 33.63 -31.74
C PRO A 121 50.87 33.75 -32.91
N THR A 122 51.30 34.26 -34.06
CA THR A 122 50.46 34.43 -35.25
C THR A 122 50.69 33.33 -36.28
N VAL A 123 49.68 33.04 -37.10
CA VAL A 123 49.81 32.16 -38.27
C VAL A 123 50.95 32.68 -39.16
N LEU A 124 51.79 31.77 -39.61
CA LEU A 124 52.98 32.09 -40.40
C LEU A 124 52.65 32.02 -41.90
N PRO A 125 53.17 32.94 -42.73
CA PRO A 125 53.02 32.82 -44.17
C PRO A 125 53.89 31.68 -44.72
N CYS A 126 53.56 31.19 -45.92
CA CYS A 126 54.41 30.32 -46.71
C CYS A 126 55.87 30.80 -46.74
N TYR A 127 56.81 29.86 -46.85
CA TYR A 127 58.25 30.08 -46.82
C TYR A 127 58.79 30.61 -45.49
N SER A 128 58.05 30.40 -44.40
CA SER A 128 58.56 30.63 -43.04
C SER A 128 59.35 29.42 -42.58
N TYR A 129 60.65 29.60 -42.37
CA TYR A 129 61.56 28.51 -41.98
C TYR A 129 62.08 28.70 -40.55
N SER A 130 62.33 27.59 -39.89
CA SER A 130 62.92 27.48 -38.56
C SER A 130 64.23 26.70 -38.62
N SER A 131 65.08 26.85 -37.58
CA SER A 131 66.21 25.94 -37.38
C SER A 131 65.78 24.57 -36.85
N TYR A 132 64.53 24.43 -36.42
CA TYR A 132 63.91 23.18 -35.97
C TYR A 132 62.95 22.69 -37.05
N TYR A 133 63.41 21.74 -37.85
CA TYR A 133 62.64 21.21 -38.97
C TYR A 133 63.02 19.77 -39.26
N CYS A 134 62.16 19.11 -40.04
CA CYS A 134 62.44 17.82 -40.63
C CYS A 134 61.85 17.76 -42.05
N SER A 135 62.40 16.87 -42.88
CA SER A 135 61.91 16.65 -44.24
C SER A 135 61.12 15.35 -44.32
N VAL A 136 59.96 15.42 -44.95
CA VAL A 136 59.09 14.26 -45.20
C VAL A 136 59.19 13.94 -46.69
N PRO A 137 59.69 12.75 -47.09
CA PRO A 137 59.90 12.42 -48.51
C PRO A 137 58.62 12.34 -49.37
N GLY A 138 57.47 12.20 -48.72
CA GLY A 138 56.14 12.05 -49.31
C GLY A 138 55.19 11.40 -48.30
N LEU A 139 53.88 11.57 -48.45
CA LEU A 139 52.87 11.05 -47.54
C LEU A 139 51.65 10.56 -48.33
N ALA A 140 51.37 9.26 -48.25
CA ALA A 140 50.22 8.67 -48.93
C ALA A 140 48.89 9.21 -48.36
N ALA A 141 47.83 9.18 -49.17
CA ALA A 141 46.48 9.54 -48.73
C ALA A 141 46.08 8.72 -47.49
N GLY A 142 45.57 9.40 -46.45
CA GLY A 142 45.19 8.82 -45.16
C GLY A 142 46.36 8.41 -44.26
N ALA A 143 47.62 8.52 -44.70
CA ALA A 143 48.78 8.13 -43.91
C ALA A 143 49.19 9.22 -42.92
N GLU A 144 49.77 8.76 -41.80
CA GLU A 144 50.32 9.59 -40.74
C GLU A 144 51.84 9.42 -40.68
N TYR A 145 52.54 10.48 -40.27
CA TYR A 145 53.99 10.47 -40.08
C TYR A 145 54.37 11.29 -38.85
N GLU A 146 55.23 10.74 -38.00
CA GLU A 146 55.80 11.47 -36.87
C GLU A 146 57.19 11.98 -37.25
N CYS A 147 57.36 13.30 -37.18
CA CYS A 147 58.55 13.99 -37.63
C CYS A 147 59.29 14.59 -36.44
N LYS A 148 60.49 14.11 -36.15
CA LYS A 148 61.34 14.65 -35.07
C LYS A 148 62.00 15.94 -35.54
N VAL A 149 61.46 17.08 -35.09
CA VAL A 149 61.84 18.43 -35.56
C VAL A 149 62.92 19.09 -34.71
N ALA A 150 63.08 18.68 -33.45
CA ALA A 150 64.09 19.25 -32.56
C ALA A 150 64.56 18.26 -31.48
N THR A 151 65.79 18.47 -31.01
CA THR A 151 66.37 17.77 -29.85
C THR A 151 67.03 18.75 -28.90
N GLY A 152 66.80 18.59 -27.60
CA GLY A 152 67.46 19.34 -26.53
C GLY A 152 67.20 20.84 -26.54
N ILE A 153 65.99 21.28 -26.90
CA ILE A 153 65.58 22.69 -26.77
C ILE A 153 65.62 23.08 -25.29
N THR A 154 66.24 24.22 -24.99
CA THR A 154 66.20 24.83 -23.66
C THR A 154 65.55 26.21 -23.76
N LEU A 155 64.64 26.50 -22.83
CA LEU A 155 63.92 27.78 -22.78
C LEU A 155 64.18 28.48 -21.45
N SER A 156 64.10 29.81 -21.44
CA SER A 156 64.03 30.61 -20.22
C SER A 156 62.59 30.67 -19.70
N SER A 157 62.37 31.19 -18.49
CA SER A 157 61.00 31.45 -18.04
C SER A 157 60.28 32.45 -18.94
N GLY A 158 59.03 32.15 -19.29
CA GLY A 158 58.22 33.01 -20.15
C GLY A 158 57.03 32.31 -20.79
N ASN A 159 56.19 33.09 -21.45
CA ASN A 159 55.08 32.58 -22.25
C ASN A 159 55.54 32.33 -23.68
N TYR A 160 55.29 31.12 -24.19
CA TYR A 160 55.69 30.69 -25.52
C TYR A 160 54.46 30.21 -26.29
N THR A 161 54.33 30.66 -27.55
CA THR A 161 53.42 30.03 -28.50
C THR A 161 54.22 29.11 -29.41
N PHE A 162 54.18 27.82 -29.13
CA PHE A 162 54.75 26.81 -30.00
C PHE A 162 53.89 26.68 -31.25
N ARG A 163 54.50 26.57 -32.42
CA ARG A 163 53.77 26.40 -33.68
C ARG A 163 54.47 25.38 -34.55
N ALA A 164 53.73 24.38 -35.00
CA ALA A 164 54.17 23.48 -36.06
C ALA A 164 53.52 23.90 -37.38
N PHE A 165 54.26 23.83 -38.48
CA PHE A 165 53.81 24.15 -39.83
C PHE A 165 54.20 23.02 -40.77
N VAL A 166 53.23 22.22 -41.19
CA VAL A 166 53.42 21.20 -42.24
C VAL A 166 53.35 21.87 -43.62
N ASP A 167 54.22 21.43 -44.53
CA ASP A 167 54.48 22.10 -45.81
C ASP A 167 54.72 23.60 -45.67
N SER A 168 55.64 23.96 -44.76
CA SER A 168 56.01 25.35 -44.48
C SER A 168 56.50 26.13 -45.71
N GLY A 169 57.01 25.43 -46.73
CA GLY A 169 57.43 25.97 -48.01
C GLY A 169 56.30 26.09 -49.05
N CYS A 170 55.06 25.70 -48.71
CA CYS A 170 53.89 25.66 -49.59
C CYS A 170 54.23 25.09 -50.98
N SER A 171 54.94 23.96 -50.97
CA SER A 171 55.43 23.29 -52.17
C SER A 171 54.44 22.27 -52.70
N ILE A 172 53.50 21.84 -51.86
CA ILE A 172 52.39 20.98 -52.20
C ILE A 172 51.16 21.87 -52.33
N VAL A 173 50.38 21.68 -53.39
CA VAL A 173 49.08 22.35 -53.52
C VAL A 173 48.04 21.45 -52.88
N GLU A 174 47.31 22.00 -51.92
CA GLU A 174 46.45 21.23 -51.03
C GLU A 174 44.98 21.54 -51.28
N SER A 175 44.11 20.61 -50.89
CA SER A 175 42.66 20.82 -50.97
C SER A 175 42.17 21.82 -49.92
N ASN A 176 42.89 21.93 -48.80
CA ASN A 176 42.74 22.94 -47.77
C ASN A 176 44.12 23.49 -47.39
N GLU A 177 44.33 24.79 -47.60
CA GLU A 177 45.60 25.47 -47.30
C GLU A 177 45.60 26.14 -45.93
N THR A 178 44.50 26.00 -45.17
CA THR A 178 44.26 26.77 -43.94
C THR A 178 44.48 25.99 -42.64
N ASN A 179 44.63 24.66 -42.71
CA ASN A 179 44.78 23.73 -41.58
C ASN A 179 46.21 23.16 -41.43
N ASN A 180 47.18 23.72 -42.16
CA ASN A 180 48.58 23.27 -42.15
C ASN A 180 49.37 23.65 -40.88
N GLN A 181 48.77 24.44 -39.99
CA GLN A 181 49.46 24.95 -38.79
C GLN A 181 48.68 24.64 -37.53
N LEU A 182 49.39 24.11 -36.54
CA LEU A 182 48.88 23.95 -35.17
C LEU A 182 49.72 24.82 -34.24
N ALA A 183 49.05 25.61 -33.40
CA ALA A 183 49.70 26.42 -32.39
C ALA A 183 49.22 26.05 -30.99
N PHE A 184 50.15 26.11 -30.04
CA PHE A 184 49.92 25.77 -28.65
C PHE A 184 50.59 26.81 -27.74
N PHE A 185 49.86 27.29 -26.74
CA PHE A 185 50.37 28.24 -25.74
C PHE A 185 50.85 27.51 -24.49
N HIS A 186 52.13 27.64 -24.15
CA HIS A 186 52.68 27.12 -22.90
C HIS A 186 53.37 28.21 -22.09
N ALA A 187 53.18 28.13 -20.78
CA ALA A 187 53.83 29.02 -19.84
C ALA A 187 54.98 28.26 -19.18
N VAL A 188 56.22 28.60 -19.55
CA VAL A 188 57.43 27.96 -19.02
C VAL A 188 57.79 28.68 -17.72
N TYR A 189 57.34 28.15 -16.59
CA TYR A 189 57.57 28.72 -15.26
C TYR A 189 58.23 27.72 -14.31
N THR A 190 58.63 28.20 -13.13
CA THR A 190 59.26 27.38 -12.08
C THR A 190 58.25 26.87 -11.04
N LEU A 191 56.93 27.01 -11.29
CA LEU A 191 55.89 26.62 -10.34
C LEU A 191 55.53 25.12 -10.48
N PRO A 192 55.00 24.47 -9.43
CA PRO A 192 54.32 23.17 -9.55
C PRO A 192 53.05 23.25 -10.40
N ASP A 193 52.55 22.10 -10.84
CA ASP A 193 51.30 21.96 -11.62
C ASP A 193 50.61 20.65 -11.21
N LEU A 194 49.68 20.73 -10.26
CA LEU A 194 48.91 19.61 -9.75
C LEU A 194 47.73 19.34 -10.66
N TYR A 195 47.72 18.14 -11.20
CA TYR A 195 46.68 17.66 -12.09
C TYR A 195 45.84 16.60 -11.39
N SER A 196 44.51 16.68 -11.56
CA SER A 196 43.61 15.62 -11.11
C SER A 196 43.44 14.56 -12.19
N GLY A 197 43.73 13.30 -11.85
CA GLY A 197 43.40 12.15 -12.66
C GLY A 197 41.89 11.85 -12.71
N ILE A 198 41.55 10.68 -13.25
CA ILE A 198 40.16 10.19 -13.29
C ILE A 198 39.73 9.65 -11.93
N ILE A 199 38.43 9.79 -11.62
CA ILE A 199 37.83 9.12 -10.47
C ILE A 199 37.59 7.65 -10.81
N THR A 200 38.03 6.74 -9.93
CA THR A 200 37.66 5.33 -9.97
C THR A 200 36.80 5.00 -8.75
N ILE A 201 35.88 4.04 -8.91
CA ILE A 201 35.01 3.56 -7.83
C ILE A 201 34.91 2.03 -7.93
N GLU A 202 35.01 1.35 -6.79
CA GLU A 202 34.89 -0.10 -6.67
C GLU A 202 33.94 -0.46 -5.51
N PRO A 203 32.85 -1.21 -5.76
CA PRO A 203 32.42 -1.73 -7.06
C PRO A 203 32.00 -0.63 -8.04
N PRO A 204 32.05 -0.87 -9.36
CA PRO A 204 31.69 0.12 -10.38
C PRO A 204 30.20 0.50 -10.34
N THR A 205 29.36 -0.39 -9.82
CA THR A 205 27.92 -0.17 -9.59
C THR A 205 27.63 -0.36 -8.09
N PRO A 206 27.77 0.69 -7.27
CA PRO A 206 27.49 0.61 -5.83
C PRO A 206 26.04 0.26 -5.53
N ILE A 207 25.83 -0.46 -4.44
CA ILE A 207 24.50 -0.76 -3.90
C ILE A 207 24.24 0.17 -2.71
N VAL A 208 23.02 0.68 -2.57
CA VAL A 208 22.61 1.53 -1.45
C VAL A 208 22.95 0.89 -0.11
N GLY A 209 23.42 1.70 0.85
CA GLY A 209 23.79 1.28 2.19
C GLY A 209 25.11 0.50 2.29
N LEU A 210 25.65 -0.01 1.18
CA LEU A 210 26.94 -0.72 1.17
C LEU A 210 28.13 0.22 0.91
N PRO A 211 29.30 -0.06 1.51
CA PRO A 211 30.49 0.74 1.27
C PRO A 211 31.08 0.50 -0.13
N ALA A 212 31.41 1.60 -0.82
CA ALA A 212 32.22 1.60 -2.03
C ALA A 212 33.54 2.34 -1.78
N THR A 213 34.57 2.00 -2.53
CA THR A 213 35.90 2.62 -2.46
C THR A 213 36.07 3.56 -3.64
N VAL A 214 36.25 4.86 -3.38
CA VAL A 214 36.53 5.88 -4.39
C VAL A 214 38.02 6.24 -4.37
N SER A 215 38.63 6.42 -5.54
CA SER A 215 40.02 6.86 -5.66
C SER A 215 40.22 7.90 -6.76
N VAL A 216 41.20 8.79 -6.55
CA VAL A 216 41.67 9.76 -7.55
C VAL A 216 43.18 9.93 -7.41
N SER A 217 43.89 10.08 -8.52
CA SER A 217 45.32 10.44 -8.50
C SER A 217 45.51 11.96 -8.60
N ALA A 218 46.49 12.46 -7.85
CA ALA A 218 47.04 13.80 -7.99
C ALA A 218 48.47 13.65 -8.54
N SER A 219 48.76 14.27 -9.68
CA SER A 219 50.08 14.22 -10.31
C SER A 219 50.67 15.61 -10.42
N ASN A 220 51.95 15.79 -10.08
CA ASN A 220 52.63 17.08 -10.24
C ASN A 220 53.44 17.08 -11.55
N PHE A 221 52.94 17.78 -12.57
CA PHE A 221 53.62 17.94 -13.86
C PHE A 221 54.42 19.24 -13.98
N GLY A 222 54.45 20.04 -12.91
CA GLY A 222 55.11 21.33 -12.91
C GLY A 222 56.61 21.23 -12.74
N CYS A 223 57.27 22.39 -12.69
CA CYS A 223 58.72 22.50 -12.66
C CYS A 223 59.33 22.56 -11.26
N ALA A 224 58.50 22.44 -10.22
CA ALA A 224 58.92 22.42 -8.83
C ALA A 224 58.09 21.41 -8.03
N ASP A 225 58.60 21.05 -6.86
CA ASP A 225 57.86 20.26 -5.88
C ASP A 225 56.68 21.08 -5.35
N ALA A 226 55.52 20.46 -5.22
CA ALA A 226 54.36 21.05 -4.58
C ALA A 226 54.50 20.96 -3.06
N GLY A 227 54.06 22.02 -2.38
CA GLY A 227 53.91 22.05 -0.92
C GLY A 227 52.78 21.15 -0.44
N GLY A 228 52.34 21.35 0.80
CA GLY A 228 51.23 20.57 1.34
C GLY A 228 49.87 21.04 0.81
N PHE A 229 49.00 20.12 0.44
CA PHE A 229 47.67 20.40 -0.12
C PHE A 229 46.64 19.32 0.24
N TYR A 230 45.35 19.63 0.07
CA TYR A 230 44.24 18.70 0.29
C TYR A 230 43.68 18.16 -1.02
N ILE A 231 43.21 16.92 -1.00
CA ILE A 231 42.41 16.31 -2.06
C ILE A 231 41.06 15.98 -1.46
N ASP A 232 39.97 16.56 -1.97
CA ASP A 232 38.62 16.34 -1.46
C ASP A 232 37.70 15.73 -2.50
N PHE A 233 36.83 14.82 -2.04
CA PHE A 233 35.75 14.22 -2.81
C PHE A 233 34.40 14.85 -2.44
N TYR A 234 33.51 14.96 -3.42
CA TYR A 234 32.17 15.49 -3.25
C TYR A 234 31.15 14.57 -3.92
N LYS A 235 30.02 14.34 -3.23
CA LYS A 235 28.82 13.73 -3.79
C LYS A 235 27.91 14.83 -4.37
N ASN A 236 27.33 14.54 -5.53
CA ASN A 236 26.35 15.39 -6.23
C ASN A 236 26.84 16.80 -6.55
N ARG A 237 28.10 16.91 -6.99
CA ARG A 237 28.69 18.18 -7.40
C ARG A 237 29.30 18.07 -8.79
N SER A 238 28.78 18.85 -9.73
CA SER A 238 29.24 18.90 -11.12
C SER A 238 30.17 20.09 -11.42
N THR A 239 30.29 21.05 -10.51
CA THR A 239 31.06 22.29 -10.72
C THR A 239 32.25 22.37 -9.77
N ASP A 240 33.34 22.97 -10.25
CA ASP A 240 34.56 23.17 -9.46
C ASP A 240 34.26 23.96 -8.16
N PRO A 241 34.60 23.43 -6.98
CA PRO A 241 34.43 24.15 -5.73
C PRO A 241 35.34 25.38 -5.58
N PRO A 242 34.85 26.48 -4.95
CA PRO A 242 35.72 27.54 -4.48
C PRO A 242 36.81 27.01 -3.54
N CYS A 243 37.95 27.69 -3.48
CA CYS A 243 39.02 27.36 -2.54
C CYS A 243 38.49 27.23 -1.10
N TYR A 244 39.06 26.30 -0.32
CA TYR A 244 38.69 25.97 1.06
C TYR A 244 37.30 25.33 1.24
N THR A 245 36.64 24.92 0.16
CA THR A 245 35.36 24.20 0.28
C THR A 245 35.63 22.77 0.72
N VAL A 246 35.41 22.47 2.00
CA VAL A 246 35.59 21.12 2.54
C VAL A 246 34.69 20.11 1.81
N GLY A 247 35.24 18.98 1.37
CA GLY A 247 34.48 17.88 0.77
C GLY A 247 33.87 16.92 1.78
N ASP A 248 33.15 15.92 1.27
CA ASP A 248 32.56 14.86 2.10
C ASP A 248 33.64 13.98 2.73
N SER A 249 34.78 13.82 2.03
CA SER A 249 35.95 13.10 2.52
C SER A 249 37.19 13.48 1.71
N GLY A 250 38.38 13.35 2.29
CA GLY A 250 39.60 13.76 1.60
C GLY A 250 40.90 13.24 2.20
N CYS A 251 42.00 13.45 1.48
CA CYS A 251 43.37 13.17 1.92
C CYS A 251 44.17 14.46 2.08
N TYR A 252 45.15 14.44 2.98
CA TYR A 252 46.18 15.47 3.04
C TYR A 252 47.48 14.92 2.46
N VAL A 253 48.09 15.69 1.57
CA VAL A 253 49.41 15.38 0.98
C VAL A 253 50.41 16.40 1.53
N ASN A 254 51.46 15.93 2.20
CA ASN A 254 52.46 16.81 2.82
C ASN A 254 53.31 17.58 1.80
N SER A 255 53.65 16.91 0.69
CA SER A 255 54.38 17.45 -0.46
C SER A 255 54.31 16.43 -1.60
N LEU A 256 54.29 16.91 -2.84
CA LEU A 256 54.35 16.06 -4.02
C LEU A 256 55.50 16.52 -4.93
N ALA A 257 56.54 15.69 -5.02
CA ALA A 257 57.70 16.00 -5.84
C ALA A 257 57.33 16.15 -7.32
N ASN A 258 58.13 16.90 -8.06
CA ASN A 258 58.02 17.00 -9.52
C ASN A 258 58.00 15.58 -10.16
N LEU A 259 57.08 15.35 -11.10
CA LEU A 259 56.78 14.08 -11.78
C LEU A 259 56.29 12.95 -10.85
N ALA A 260 56.03 13.23 -9.58
CA ALA A 260 55.42 12.26 -8.69
C ALA A 260 53.89 12.27 -8.81
N SER A 261 53.29 11.13 -8.49
CA SER A 261 51.85 10.98 -8.37
C SER A 261 51.48 10.41 -6.99
N TYR A 262 50.33 10.81 -6.47
CA TYR A 262 49.76 10.33 -5.23
C TYR A 262 48.31 9.93 -5.44
N THR A 263 47.93 8.72 -5.02
CA THR A 263 46.53 8.27 -5.09
C THR A 263 45.85 8.45 -3.75
N CYS A 264 44.80 9.27 -3.71
CA CYS A 264 43.90 9.36 -2.56
C CYS A 264 42.78 8.34 -2.70
N THR A 265 42.55 7.55 -1.64
CA THR A 265 41.49 6.55 -1.58
C THR A 265 40.61 6.78 -0.35
N LYS A 266 39.29 6.75 -0.54
CA LYS A 266 38.28 6.94 0.52
C LYS A 266 37.16 5.92 0.38
N THR A 267 36.48 5.64 1.49
CA THR A 267 35.26 4.83 1.51
C THR A 267 34.05 5.76 1.51
N VAL A 268 33.05 5.45 0.68
CA VAL A 268 31.80 6.21 0.53
C VAL A 268 30.60 5.28 0.63
N THR A 269 29.51 5.77 1.21
CA THR A 269 28.19 5.12 1.20
C THR A 269 27.16 6.05 0.56
N PHE A 270 26.13 5.43 -0.03
CA PHE A 270 25.00 6.12 -0.66
C PHE A 270 23.72 5.73 0.07
N ASP A 271 22.89 6.74 0.36
CA ASP A 271 21.67 6.57 1.16
C ASP A 271 20.41 6.40 0.28
N ALA A 272 20.57 6.49 -1.05
CA ALA A 272 19.51 6.30 -2.04
C ALA A 272 20.10 5.81 -3.37
N SER A 273 19.27 5.13 -4.18
CA SER A 273 19.62 4.71 -5.53
C SER A 273 19.42 5.86 -6.52
N GLY A 274 19.92 5.69 -7.74
CA GLY A 274 19.83 6.66 -8.82
C GLY A 274 21.17 7.16 -9.34
N SER A 275 21.14 8.25 -10.10
CA SER A 275 22.33 8.85 -10.70
C SER A 275 22.97 9.87 -9.75
N PHE A 276 24.27 9.72 -9.51
CA PHE A 276 25.06 10.64 -8.68
C PHE A 276 26.23 11.18 -9.49
N THR A 277 26.57 12.46 -9.26
CA THR A 277 27.80 13.06 -9.79
C THR A 277 28.86 13.08 -8.70
N LEU A 278 29.86 12.20 -8.79
CA LEU A 278 31.06 12.30 -7.97
C LEU A 278 32.01 13.33 -8.56
N SER A 279 32.66 14.10 -7.71
CA SER A 279 33.77 14.95 -8.12
C SER A 279 34.91 14.93 -7.13
N ALA A 280 36.10 15.29 -7.61
CA ALA A 280 37.28 15.42 -6.78
C ALA A 280 38.04 16.69 -7.17
N LYS A 281 38.56 17.39 -6.15
CA LYS A 281 39.45 18.55 -6.30
C LYS A 281 40.79 18.23 -5.65
N VAL A 282 41.86 18.38 -6.41
CA VAL A 282 43.24 18.40 -5.94
C VAL A 282 43.60 19.85 -5.61
N ASP A 283 44.30 20.05 -4.50
CA ASP A 283 44.54 21.36 -3.89
C ASP A 283 43.26 22.16 -3.62
N THR A 284 42.33 21.53 -2.90
CA THR A 284 41.04 22.15 -2.54
C THR A 284 41.17 23.50 -1.83
N ASP A 285 42.22 23.67 -1.02
CA ASP A 285 42.48 24.91 -0.28
C ASP A 285 43.15 25.99 -1.14
N CYS A 286 43.56 25.65 -2.37
CA CYS A 286 44.39 26.50 -3.23
C CYS A 286 45.66 26.95 -2.48
N ALA A 287 46.27 26.01 -1.75
CA ALA A 287 47.42 26.25 -0.88
C ALA A 287 48.73 26.31 -1.68
N VAL A 288 48.77 25.67 -2.85
CA VAL A 288 49.90 25.64 -3.76
C VAL A 288 49.58 26.58 -4.92
N SER A 289 50.43 27.58 -5.16
CA SER A 289 50.28 28.39 -6.39
C SER A 289 50.80 27.62 -7.58
N GLU A 290 49.93 27.42 -8.56
CA GLU A 290 50.16 26.47 -9.65
C GLU A 290 50.43 27.17 -10.99
N GLN A 291 50.94 26.43 -11.97
CA GLN A 291 50.99 26.92 -13.34
C GLN A 291 49.60 27.02 -13.96
N TYR A 292 48.73 26.04 -13.68
CA TYR A 292 47.38 25.94 -14.22
C TYR A 292 46.36 25.63 -13.14
N GLU A 293 45.77 26.66 -12.54
CA GLU A 293 44.75 26.55 -11.47
C GLU A 293 43.42 25.87 -11.90
N THR A 294 43.30 25.37 -13.13
CA THR A 294 42.03 24.87 -13.72
C THR A 294 42.11 23.41 -14.19
N ASN A 295 43.20 22.69 -13.89
CA ASN A 295 43.38 21.28 -14.28
C ASN A 295 43.37 20.31 -13.07
N ASN A 296 43.02 20.80 -11.89
CA ASN A 296 43.01 20.07 -10.62
C ASN A 296 41.59 19.65 -10.16
N PHE A 297 40.56 19.78 -11.03
CA PHE A 297 39.18 19.33 -10.77
C PHE A 297 38.68 18.31 -11.79
N THR A 298 37.97 17.29 -11.33
CA THR A 298 37.44 16.21 -12.16
C THR A 298 36.05 15.75 -11.68
N THR A 299 35.22 15.24 -12.60
CA THR A 299 33.88 14.72 -12.31
C THR A 299 33.68 13.34 -12.91
N LYS A 300 32.75 12.56 -12.32
CA LYS A 300 32.31 11.25 -12.80
C LYS A 300 30.86 10.99 -12.44
N SER A 301 30.05 10.68 -13.44
CA SER A 301 28.70 10.16 -13.22
C SER A 301 28.76 8.69 -12.82
N ILE A 302 27.96 8.30 -11.82
CA ILE A 302 27.81 6.93 -11.36
C ILE A 302 26.32 6.60 -11.16
N THR A 303 25.97 5.33 -11.33
CA THR A 303 24.63 4.83 -11.04
C THR A 303 24.71 3.95 -9.80
N VAL A 304 23.90 4.27 -8.79
CA VAL A 304 23.73 3.49 -7.57
C VAL A 304 22.41 2.72 -7.69
N ILE A 305 22.44 1.44 -7.36
CA ILE A 305 21.28 0.53 -7.49
C ILE A 305 20.76 0.08 -6.12
N ALA A 306 19.48 -0.27 -6.04
CA ALA A 306 18.88 -0.84 -4.84
C ALA A 306 18.01 -2.07 -5.19
N PRO A 307 17.70 -2.93 -4.20
CA PRO A 307 16.62 -3.92 -4.33
C PRO A 307 15.24 -3.26 -4.40
N ASP A 308 14.22 -4.01 -4.82
CA ASP A 308 12.80 -3.62 -4.78
C ASP A 308 11.95 -4.88 -4.50
N LEU A 309 11.68 -5.14 -3.23
CA LEU A 309 11.00 -6.31 -2.71
C LEU A 309 9.49 -6.10 -2.71
N ILE A 310 8.80 -6.90 -3.52
CA ILE A 310 7.35 -6.81 -3.69
C ILE A 310 6.69 -8.16 -3.44
N VAL A 311 5.58 -8.16 -2.71
CA VAL A 311 4.72 -9.35 -2.63
C VAL A 311 3.79 -9.37 -3.85
N LYS A 312 3.77 -10.50 -4.56
CA LYS A 312 3.06 -10.68 -5.83
C LYS A 312 1.69 -11.32 -5.66
N SER A 313 1.59 -12.33 -4.79
CA SER A 313 0.33 -13.04 -4.57
C SER A 313 0.33 -13.85 -3.28
N ILE A 314 -0.88 -14.13 -2.79
CA ILE A 314 -1.13 -15.12 -1.74
C ILE A 314 -2.02 -16.21 -2.36
N THR A 315 -1.69 -17.46 -2.10
CA THR A 315 -2.50 -18.63 -2.48
C THR A 315 -2.75 -19.46 -1.24
N THR A 316 -3.84 -20.22 -1.23
CA THR A 316 -4.26 -20.98 -0.05
C THR A 316 -4.53 -22.43 -0.44
N ASN A 317 -4.11 -23.35 0.42
CA ASN A 317 -4.39 -24.77 0.28
C ASN A 317 -4.88 -25.33 1.64
N PRO A 318 -6.12 -25.83 1.74
CA PRO A 318 -7.13 -25.86 0.68
C PRO A 318 -7.60 -24.44 0.28
N PRO A 319 -8.04 -24.23 -0.98
CA PRO A 319 -8.49 -22.91 -1.45
C PRO A 319 -9.81 -22.46 -0.82
N ILE A 320 -10.64 -23.41 -0.38
CA ILE A 320 -11.88 -23.18 0.36
C ILE A 320 -11.80 -24.06 1.63
N PRO A 321 -11.07 -23.62 2.67
CA PRO A 321 -10.93 -24.37 3.92
C PRO A 321 -12.25 -24.38 4.71
N ASN A 322 -12.50 -25.41 5.50
CA ASN A 322 -13.52 -25.37 6.53
C ASN A 322 -12.97 -24.68 7.79
N SER A 323 -13.87 -24.32 8.69
CA SER A 323 -13.49 -23.79 10.00
C SER A 323 -12.63 -24.81 10.75
N GLY A 324 -11.51 -24.35 11.31
CA GLY A 324 -10.55 -25.19 12.03
C GLY A 324 -9.56 -25.95 11.14
N ASP A 325 -9.71 -25.91 9.81
CA ASP A 325 -8.72 -26.51 8.91
C ASP A 325 -7.39 -25.75 9.00
N ILE A 326 -6.29 -26.51 8.94
CA ILE A 326 -4.96 -25.93 8.74
C ILE A 326 -4.85 -25.54 7.27
N VAL A 327 -4.64 -24.25 7.02
CA VAL A 327 -4.46 -23.67 5.69
C VAL A 327 -2.98 -23.40 5.47
N THR A 328 -2.40 -24.04 4.47
CA THR A 328 -1.06 -23.71 3.98
C THR A 328 -1.13 -22.51 3.04
N LEU A 329 -0.28 -21.51 3.26
CA LEU A 329 -0.23 -20.29 2.47
C LEU A 329 0.94 -20.34 1.50
N GLY A 330 0.65 -20.25 0.20
CA GLY A 330 1.66 -20.04 -0.83
C GLY A 330 1.83 -18.55 -1.11
N ILE A 331 2.86 -17.92 -0.56
CA ILE A 331 3.12 -16.48 -0.76
C ILE A 331 4.23 -16.33 -1.78
N THR A 332 3.94 -15.67 -2.91
CA THR A 332 4.92 -15.34 -3.93
C THR A 332 5.35 -13.89 -3.77
N PHE A 333 6.65 -13.66 -3.75
CA PHE A 333 7.27 -12.33 -3.74
C PHE A 333 8.44 -12.28 -4.71
N ALA A 334 8.90 -11.08 -5.04
CA ALA A 334 9.96 -10.87 -6.02
C ALA A 334 10.87 -9.73 -5.60
N ASN A 335 12.12 -9.76 -6.05
CA ASN A 335 13.00 -8.59 -6.06
C ASN A 335 13.05 -8.02 -7.48
N MET A 336 12.32 -6.93 -7.71
CA MET A 336 12.21 -6.22 -8.98
C MET A 336 13.36 -5.23 -9.22
N GLY A 337 14.16 -4.95 -8.20
CA GLY A 337 15.23 -3.96 -8.24
C GLY A 337 16.46 -4.48 -8.97
N ALA A 338 17.33 -3.54 -9.33
CA ALA A 338 18.57 -3.86 -10.03
C ALA A 338 19.65 -4.48 -9.11
N ALA A 339 19.51 -4.37 -7.79
CA ALA A 339 20.43 -4.95 -6.81
C ALA A 339 19.84 -6.17 -6.09
N ALA A 340 20.70 -7.09 -5.66
CA ALA A 340 20.31 -8.12 -4.70
C ALA A 340 20.02 -7.47 -3.34
N ALA A 341 19.08 -8.01 -2.57
CA ALA A 341 18.78 -7.51 -1.22
C ALA A 341 19.93 -7.89 -0.28
N PRO A 342 20.74 -6.93 0.19
CA PRO A 342 22.00 -7.23 0.88
C PRO A 342 21.82 -7.74 2.31
N ASN A 343 20.69 -7.44 2.96
CA ASN A 343 20.38 -7.84 4.33
C ASN A 343 19.31 -8.94 4.35
N GLY A 344 19.27 -9.71 5.43
CA GLY A 344 18.14 -10.61 5.67
C GLY A 344 16.91 -9.79 6.04
N PHE A 345 15.72 -10.33 5.78
CA PHE A 345 14.45 -9.61 5.98
C PHE A 345 13.33 -10.58 6.39
N TYR A 346 12.24 -10.03 6.91
CA TYR A 346 11.05 -10.81 7.28
C TYR A 346 9.93 -10.69 6.25
N LEU A 347 9.20 -11.79 6.08
CA LEU A 347 7.90 -11.84 5.43
C LEU A 347 6.85 -12.11 6.50
N ASP A 348 5.97 -11.15 6.76
CA ASP A 348 4.86 -11.27 7.70
C ASP A 348 3.54 -11.53 6.98
N PHE A 349 2.73 -12.40 7.57
CA PHE A 349 1.36 -12.67 7.15
C PHE A 349 0.37 -12.18 8.21
N TYR A 350 -0.69 -11.54 7.75
CA TYR A 350 -1.76 -11.02 8.60
C TYR A 350 -3.10 -11.57 8.16
N LYS A 351 -3.83 -12.18 9.09
CA LYS A 351 -5.23 -12.55 8.91
C LYS A 351 -6.15 -11.50 9.51
N ASN A 352 -7.28 -11.27 8.85
CA ASN A 352 -8.46 -10.58 9.37
C ASN A 352 -8.22 -9.10 9.71
N ARG A 353 -7.30 -8.44 9.01
CA ARG A 353 -7.12 -6.99 9.12
C ARG A 353 -7.99 -6.26 8.09
N ALA A 354 -8.69 -5.22 8.56
CA ALA A 354 -9.47 -4.35 7.69
C ALA A 354 -8.58 -3.46 6.79
N THR A 355 -7.50 -2.95 7.37
CA THR A 355 -6.54 -2.04 6.72
C THR A 355 -5.18 -2.68 6.54
N ALA A 356 -4.39 -2.13 5.62
CA ALA A 356 -3.02 -2.55 5.36
C ALA A 356 -2.20 -2.53 6.68
N PRO A 357 -1.34 -3.53 6.92
CA PRO A 357 -0.40 -3.50 8.04
C PRO A 357 0.54 -2.28 7.90
N PRO A 358 0.76 -1.49 8.96
CA PRO A 358 1.84 -0.49 8.98
C PRO A 358 3.20 -1.19 9.08
N LEU A 359 4.25 -0.50 8.65
CA LEU A 359 5.64 -0.94 8.77
C LEU A 359 6.01 -1.31 10.23
N GLY A 360 6.74 -2.40 10.42
CA GLY A 360 7.21 -2.91 11.71
C GLY A 360 6.14 -3.57 12.59
N LEU A 361 4.91 -3.76 12.09
CA LEU A 361 3.89 -4.49 12.84
C LEU A 361 4.17 -6.00 12.79
N ALA A 362 4.23 -6.69 13.93
CA ALA A 362 4.37 -8.14 13.92
C ALA A 362 3.13 -8.83 13.30
N GLY A 363 3.36 -9.74 12.35
CA GLY A 363 2.34 -10.57 11.72
C GLY A 363 1.70 -11.59 12.65
N ASN A 364 0.61 -12.20 12.20
CA ASN A 364 0.05 -13.38 12.85
C ASN A 364 0.94 -14.61 12.67
N ALA A 365 1.72 -14.64 11.59
CA ALA A 365 2.80 -15.59 11.33
C ALA A 365 3.87 -14.89 10.48
N TYR A 366 5.10 -15.37 10.54
CA TYR A 366 6.23 -14.75 9.86
C TYR A 366 7.25 -15.80 9.38
N GLN A 367 8.08 -15.41 8.42
CA GLN A 367 9.22 -16.18 7.96
C GLN A 367 10.43 -15.26 7.72
N TYR A 368 11.60 -15.68 8.21
CA TYR A 368 12.87 -15.00 7.96
C TYR A 368 13.53 -15.50 6.67
N PHE A 369 14.01 -14.57 5.86
CA PHE A 369 14.81 -14.85 4.67
C PHE A 369 16.25 -14.39 4.88
N PRO A 370 17.25 -15.23 4.54
CA PRO A 370 18.64 -14.87 4.69
C PRO A 370 19.06 -13.76 3.70
N PRO A 371 20.18 -13.07 3.98
CA PRO A 371 20.70 -12.03 3.10
C PRO A 371 21.05 -12.52 1.68
N ASN A 372 21.18 -11.58 0.75
CA ASN A 372 21.51 -11.78 -0.67
C ASN A 372 20.40 -12.44 -1.49
N MET A 373 19.14 -12.02 -1.30
CA MET A 373 18.08 -12.41 -2.24
C MET A 373 18.43 -11.87 -3.64
N PRO A 374 18.47 -12.72 -4.69
CA PRO A 374 18.82 -12.28 -6.04
C PRO A 374 17.92 -11.17 -6.57
N CYS A 375 18.46 -10.33 -7.46
CA CYS A 375 17.79 -9.20 -8.09
C CYS A 375 16.91 -9.59 -9.29
N CYS A 376 16.46 -8.56 -10.03
CA CYS A 376 16.21 -8.64 -11.47
C CYS A 376 14.98 -9.47 -11.85
N GLY A 377 13.92 -9.34 -11.06
CA GLY A 377 12.67 -10.08 -11.23
C GLY A 377 12.75 -11.52 -10.72
N TYR A 378 13.73 -11.83 -9.86
CA TYR A 378 13.78 -13.13 -9.20
C TYR A 378 12.56 -13.30 -8.30
N GLU A 379 11.70 -14.27 -8.65
CA GLU A 379 10.52 -14.62 -7.87
C GLU A 379 10.80 -15.82 -6.96
N TYR A 380 10.20 -15.80 -5.77
CA TYR A 380 10.25 -16.88 -4.81
C TYR A 380 8.85 -17.12 -4.24
N THR A 381 8.46 -18.38 -4.11
CA THR A 381 7.21 -18.78 -3.45
C THR A 381 7.52 -19.63 -2.22
N THR A 382 7.09 -19.19 -1.05
CA THR A 382 7.14 -19.98 0.18
C THR A 382 5.80 -20.65 0.47
N TYR A 383 5.85 -21.84 1.08
CA TYR A 383 4.69 -22.58 1.59
C TYR A 383 4.82 -22.93 3.09
N ASP A 384 5.78 -22.33 3.79
CA ASP A 384 6.10 -22.70 5.18
C ASP A 384 5.14 -22.07 6.21
N ILE A 385 4.33 -21.09 5.78
CA ILE A 385 3.38 -20.41 6.65
C ILE A 385 2.05 -21.17 6.64
N THR A 386 1.60 -21.59 7.82
CA THR A 386 0.28 -22.22 8.01
C THR A 386 -0.58 -21.41 8.97
N MET A 387 -1.88 -21.33 8.69
CA MET A 387 -2.84 -20.56 9.47
C MET A 387 -4.14 -21.32 9.67
N ILE A 388 -4.81 -21.07 10.80
CA ILE A 388 -6.15 -21.60 11.10
C ILE A 388 -7.13 -20.42 11.18
N TRP A 389 -8.29 -20.61 10.57
CA TRP A 389 -9.47 -19.77 10.78
C TRP A 389 -10.52 -20.58 11.52
N ASP A 390 -10.83 -20.18 12.74
CA ASP A 390 -11.82 -20.85 13.61
C ASP A 390 -13.26 -20.40 13.31
N THR A 391 -13.43 -19.56 12.29
CA THR A 391 -14.70 -18.93 11.93
C THR A 391 -14.92 -18.93 10.44
N CYS A 392 -16.12 -19.31 10.03
CA CYS A 392 -16.52 -19.31 8.64
C CYS A 392 -16.71 -17.89 8.06
N GLY A 393 -16.97 -17.76 6.75
CA GLY A 393 -17.19 -16.48 6.07
C GLY A 393 -15.97 -15.94 5.34
N THR A 394 -16.12 -14.76 4.74
CA THR A 394 -15.06 -14.10 3.98
C THR A 394 -14.12 -13.35 4.91
N ASN A 395 -12.84 -13.67 4.84
CA ASN A 395 -11.79 -13.14 5.68
C ASN A 395 -10.73 -12.44 4.81
N LYS A 396 -10.15 -11.33 5.29
CA LYS A 396 -9.10 -10.59 4.58
C LYS A 396 -7.71 -11.09 4.96
N MET A 397 -6.82 -11.17 4.00
CA MET A 397 -5.42 -11.57 4.15
C MET A 397 -4.50 -10.49 3.62
N TRP A 398 -3.39 -10.30 4.30
CA TRP A 398 -2.32 -9.41 3.89
C TRP A 398 -0.98 -10.13 4.05
N ALA A 399 -0.02 -9.75 3.22
CA ALA A 399 1.37 -10.12 3.38
C ALA A 399 2.24 -8.88 3.21
N GLN A 400 3.30 -8.80 4.01
CA GLN A 400 4.27 -7.70 3.97
C GLN A 400 5.67 -8.29 3.93
N ILE A 401 6.45 -7.90 2.93
CA ILE A 401 7.87 -8.23 2.85
C ILE A 401 8.70 -7.08 3.41
N ASP A 402 9.89 -7.40 3.91
CA ASP A 402 10.79 -6.46 4.57
C ASP A 402 10.09 -5.62 5.66
N THR A 403 9.34 -6.31 6.52
CA THR A 403 8.48 -5.68 7.54
C THR A 403 9.25 -4.73 8.46
N ASP A 404 10.52 -5.03 8.74
CA ASP A 404 11.39 -4.25 9.63
C ASP A 404 12.21 -3.18 8.91
N ASN A 405 12.04 -3.04 7.58
CA ASN A 405 12.75 -2.08 6.73
C ASN A 405 14.29 -2.29 6.78
N ASP A 406 14.73 -3.55 6.75
CA ASP A 406 16.13 -3.95 6.86
C ASP A 406 16.92 -3.65 5.58
N ASN A 407 16.26 -3.58 4.42
CA ASN A 407 16.85 -3.13 3.16
C ASN A 407 16.33 -1.74 2.80
N ILE A 408 17.21 -0.94 2.19
CA ILE A 408 16.79 0.33 1.57
C ILE A 408 16.46 0.01 0.13
N GLU A 409 15.25 0.34 -0.28
CA GLU A 409 14.66 -0.13 -1.53
C GLU A 409 14.46 1.01 -2.54
N GLU A 410 14.28 0.66 -3.81
CA GLU A 410 13.87 1.65 -4.82
C GLU A 410 12.46 2.18 -4.56
N ASN A 411 11.59 1.35 -3.97
CA ASN A 411 10.22 1.70 -3.66
C ASN A 411 9.70 1.08 -2.35
N GLU A 412 9.88 1.80 -1.25
CA GLU A 412 9.40 1.41 0.10
C GLU A 412 7.87 1.32 0.25
N SER A 413 7.09 1.58 -0.81
CA SER A 413 5.62 1.64 -0.74
C SER A 413 4.89 0.43 -1.33
N ASN A 414 5.60 -0.51 -1.97
CA ASN A 414 5.01 -1.68 -2.63
C ASN A 414 5.21 -3.01 -1.86
N ASN A 415 5.78 -2.95 -0.66
CA ASN A 415 6.10 -4.12 0.16
C ASN A 415 4.85 -4.87 0.68
N VAL A 416 3.68 -4.22 0.67
CA VAL A 416 2.43 -4.75 1.22
C VAL A 416 1.49 -5.20 0.11
N PHE A 417 1.05 -6.45 0.17
CA PHE A 417 0.04 -7.01 -0.71
C PHE A 417 -1.24 -7.36 0.06
N GLY A 418 -2.37 -6.84 -0.42
CA GLY A 418 -3.71 -7.09 0.10
C GLY A 418 -4.65 -5.90 -0.09
N PRO A 419 -5.91 -5.99 0.40
CA PRO A 419 -6.48 -7.17 1.03
C PRO A 419 -6.80 -8.24 -0.01
N GLN A 420 -6.44 -9.50 0.26
CA GLN A 420 -6.92 -10.65 -0.49
C GLN A 420 -7.93 -11.44 0.34
N ASN A 421 -9.08 -11.77 -0.26
CA ASN A 421 -10.13 -12.52 0.45
C ASN A 421 -9.87 -14.03 0.43
N ILE A 422 -10.15 -14.70 1.55
CA ILE A 422 -10.31 -16.15 1.68
C ILE A 422 -11.71 -16.45 2.22
N THR A 423 -12.43 -17.37 1.59
CA THR A 423 -13.74 -17.81 2.08
C THR A 423 -13.57 -19.09 2.88
N ILE A 424 -13.90 -19.03 4.17
CA ILE A 424 -13.87 -20.15 5.09
C ILE A 424 -15.29 -20.76 5.13
N CYS A 425 -15.40 -22.07 4.92
CA CYS A 425 -16.64 -22.85 4.81
C CYS A 425 -17.55 -22.39 3.66
N GLY A 426 -17.61 -23.16 2.56
CA GLY A 426 -18.48 -22.84 1.43
C GLY A 426 -20.00 -22.92 1.70
N ASN A 427 -20.41 -23.60 2.78
CA ASN A 427 -21.78 -23.72 3.28
C ASN A 427 -21.76 -23.85 4.82
N CYS A 428 -21.55 -22.74 5.53
CA CYS A 428 -21.53 -22.73 6.98
C CYS A 428 -22.95 -22.92 7.55
N PRO A 429 -23.12 -23.66 8.65
CA PRO A 429 -24.26 -23.46 9.52
C PRO A 429 -24.36 -21.98 9.94
N SER A 430 -25.57 -21.43 10.07
CA SER A 430 -25.76 -20.01 10.41
C SER A 430 -25.06 -19.61 11.71
N TYR A 431 -24.90 -20.53 12.67
CA TYR A 431 -24.13 -20.32 13.91
C TYR A 431 -22.69 -19.87 13.64
N ASP A 432 -21.98 -20.49 12.69
CA ASP A 432 -20.58 -20.17 12.40
C ASP A 432 -20.44 -18.83 11.67
N ILE A 433 -21.41 -18.48 10.82
CA ILE A 433 -21.48 -17.15 10.18
C ILE A 433 -21.69 -16.10 11.26
N ILE A 434 -22.66 -16.30 12.15
CA ILE A 434 -22.94 -15.38 13.25
C ILE A 434 -21.69 -15.17 14.09
N ARG A 435 -21.08 -16.26 14.52
CA ARG A 435 -19.88 -16.25 15.35
C ARG A 435 -18.72 -15.51 14.67
N SER A 436 -18.55 -15.70 13.37
CA SER A 436 -17.55 -14.98 12.58
C SER A 436 -17.81 -13.48 12.53
N MET A 437 -19.05 -13.09 12.20
CA MET A 437 -19.42 -11.68 12.13
C MET A 437 -19.28 -10.99 13.49
N VAL A 438 -19.64 -11.66 14.59
CA VAL A 438 -19.38 -11.15 15.94
C VAL A 438 -17.90 -10.85 16.13
N ARG A 439 -17.02 -11.79 15.78
CA ARG A 439 -15.57 -11.59 15.87
C ARG A 439 -15.09 -10.43 14.99
N GLN A 440 -15.62 -10.29 13.77
CA GLN A 440 -15.27 -9.16 12.90
C GLN A 440 -15.67 -7.81 13.51
N TYR A 441 -16.81 -7.73 14.21
CA TYR A 441 -17.23 -6.50 14.89
C TYR A 441 -16.25 -6.12 16.03
N TYR A 442 -15.71 -7.09 16.76
CA TYR A 442 -14.65 -6.84 17.74
C TYR A 442 -13.37 -6.32 17.08
N LEU A 443 -12.96 -6.90 15.95
CA LEU A 443 -11.76 -6.46 15.25
C LEU A 443 -11.92 -5.06 14.66
N SER A 444 -13.04 -4.78 13.99
CA SER A 444 -13.26 -3.49 13.32
C SER A 444 -13.58 -2.34 14.27
N ILE A 445 -14.21 -2.62 15.43
CA ILE A 445 -14.56 -1.57 16.41
C ILE A 445 -13.47 -1.43 17.48
N LEU A 446 -13.03 -2.56 18.05
CA LEU A 446 -12.14 -2.58 19.22
C LEU A 446 -10.68 -2.87 18.88
N ASP A 447 -10.33 -3.16 17.63
CA ASP A 447 -8.98 -3.51 17.18
C ASP A 447 -8.37 -4.70 17.96
N ARG A 448 -9.20 -5.66 18.39
CA ARG A 448 -8.76 -6.86 19.12
C ARG A 448 -9.67 -8.06 18.89
N GLU A 449 -9.16 -9.23 19.24
CA GLU A 449 -9.98 -10.45 19.33
C GLU A 449 -11.01 -10.35 20.48
N PRO A 450 -12.20 -10.95 20.32
CA PRO A 450 -13.11 -11.13 21.43
C PRO A 450 -12.50 -12.10 22.44
N ASP A 451 -12.71 -11.83 23.73
CA ASP A 451 -12.53 -12.86 24.75
C ASP A 451 -13.62 -13.92 24.59
N VAL A 452 -13.32 -15.16 24.98
CA VAL A 452 -14.24 -16.30 24.81
C VAL A 452 -15.64 -16.01 25.42
N PRO A 453 -15.78 -15.48 26.65
CA PRO A 453 -17.08 -15.15 27.20
C PRO A 453 -17.86 -14.10 26.40
N GLY A 454 -17.22 -13.00 25.99
CA GLY A 454 -17.84 -11.97 25.17
C GLY A 454 -18.27 -12.50 23.80
N TRP A 455 -17.44 -13.35 23.21
CA TRP A 455 -17.73 -13.98 21.94
C TRP A 455 -18.95 -14.91 22.01
N ASP A 456 -18.98 -15.78 23.02
CA ASP A 456 -20.07 -16.72 23.25
C ASP A 456 -21.37 -15.98 23.58
N PHE A 457 -21.30 -14.95 24.42
CA PHE A 457 -22.46 -14.14 24.80
C PHE A 457 -23.16 -13.56 23.56
N TRP A 458 -22.44 -12.80 22.73
CA TRP A 458 -23.03 -12.17 21.56
C TRP A 458 -23.49 -13.17 20.51
N THR A 459 -22.70 -14.22 20.26
CA THR A 459 -23.10 -15.28 19.32
C THR A 459 -24.42 -15.92 19.76
N ASN A 460 -24.52 -16.29 21.04
CA ASN A 460 -25.69 -16.97 21.58
C ASN A 460 -26.91 -16.04 21.67
N ASP A 461 -26.73 -14.77 22.01
CA ASP A 461 -27.84 -13.82 22.11
C ASP A 461 -28.39 -13.46 20.71
N ILE A 462 -27.54 -13.31 19.70
CA ILE A 462 -27.97 -13.15 18.29
C ILE A 462 -28.69 -14.40 17.79
N CYS A 463 -28.18 -15.59 18.13
CA CYS A 463 -28.86 -16.86 17.85
C CYS A 463 -30.21 -16.98 18.56
N ARG A 464 -30.34 -16.47 19.79
CA ARG A 464 -31.60 -16.50 20.56
C ARG A 464 -32.67 -15.64 19.92
N ILE A 465 -32.32 -14.46 19.42
CA ILE A 465 -33.32 -13.57 18.84
C ILE A 465 -33.73 -13.97 17.42
N SER A 466 -32.86 -14.64 16.65
CA SER A 466 -33.05 -14.87 15.21
C SER A 466 -33.94 -16.07 14.85
N THR A 467 -34.25 -16.22 13.55
CA THR A 467 -34.94 -17.38 12.95
C THR A 467 -33.99 -18.44 12.39
N GLU A 468 -32.67 -18.22 12.50
CA GLU A 468 -31.65 -19.01 11.78
C GLU A 468 -31.55 -20.47 12.23
N GLN A 469 -31.33 -21.37 11.28
CA GLN A 469 -31.13 -22.80 11.55
C GLN A 469 -29.73 -23.09 12.13
N GLY A 470 -29.60 -24.14 12.94
CA GLY A 470 -28.32 -24.51 13.56
C GLY A 470 -27.97 -23.77 14.86
N CYS A 471 -28.76 -22.77 15.24
CA CYS A 471 -28.78 -22.22 16.59
C CYS A 471 -29.76 -23.05 17.46
N GLU A 472 -29.30 -24.10 18.16
CA GLU A 472 -30.15 -25.00 18.99
C GLU A 472 -29.58 -25.19 20.42
N PRO A 473 -30.40 -25.22 21.50
CA PRO A 473 -31.79 -24.79 21.63
C PRO A 473 -31.95 -23.60 22.59
N ILE A 474 -32.50 -22.50 22.11
CA ILE A 474 -33.13 -21.48 22.95
C ILE A 474 -34.47 -21.16 22.30
N ASP A 475 -35.53 -20.98 23.09
CA ASP A 475 -36.78 -20.38 22.66
C ASP A 475 -36.50 -19.12 21.81
N LYS A 476 -36.59 -19.27 20.48
CA LYS A 476 -36.28 -18.21 19.53
C LYS A 476 -37.37 -17.14 19.54
N LEU A 477 -36.98 -15.88 19.38
CA LEU A 477 -37.93 -14.77 19.34
C LEU A 477 -38.42 -14.44 17.92
N GLY A 478 -37.75 -14.98 16.91
CA GLY A 478 -38.11 -14.74 15.51
C GLY A 478 -37.97 -13.27 15.10
N ILE A 479 -36.96 -12.60 15.62
CA ILE A 479 -36.57 -11.22 15.28
C ILE A 479 -35.57 -11.28 14.12
N TYR A 480 -35.56 -10.25 13.27
CA TYR A 480 -34.58 -10.16 12.20
C TYR A 480 -33.14 -10.19 12.74
N ILE A 481 -32.31 -11.07 12.17
CA ILE A 481 -30.94 -11.29 12.64
C ILE A 481 -30.06 -10.03 12.61
N GLY A 482 -30.31 -9.12 11.66
CA GLY A 482 -29.59 -7.85 11.59
C GLY A 482 -29.74 -7.01 12.86
N GLU A 483 -30.85 -7.13 13.59
CA GLU A 483 -31.03 -6.45 14.88
C GLU A 483 -29.93 -6.80 15.89
N GLY A 484 -29.52 -8.07 15.87
CA GLY A 484 -28.42 -8.63 16.65
C GLY A 484 -27.13 -7.83 16.48
N PHE A 485 -26.72 -7.69 15.22
CA PHE A 485 -25.50 -7.00 14.84
C PHE A 485 -25.59 -5.48 15.04
N GLN A 486 -26.76 -4.88 14.84
CA GLN A 486 -26.98 -3.47 15.18
C GLN A 486 -26.77 -3.21 16.68
N ALA A 487 -27.29 -4.08 17.54
CA ALA A 487 -27.09 -3.96 18.98
C ALA A 487 -25.64 -4.19 19.38
N LEU A 488 -24.98 -5.19 18.80
CA LEU A 488 -23.55 -5.48 19.00
C LEU A 488 -22.68 -4.25 18.65
N ALA A 489 -22.88 -3.67 17.47
CA ALA A 489 -22.16 -2.48 17.04
C ALA A 489 -22.42 -1.30 17.99
N ARG A 490 -23.69 -1.02 18.30
CA ARG A 490 -24.05 0.08 19.20
C ARG A 490 -23.43 -0.10 20.60
N PHE A 491 -23.41 -1.33 21.12
CA PHE A 491 -22.77 -1.64 22.39
C PHE A 491 -21.27 -1.34 22.35
N HIS A 492 -20.56 -1.83 21.33
CA HIS A 492 -19.11 -1.63 21.24
C HIS A 492 -18.72 -0.17 20.98
N PHE A 493 -19.41 0.53 20.08
CA PHE A 493 -19.16 1.95 19.82
C PHE A 493 -19.40 2.86 21.04
N ASN A 494 -20.32 2.46 21.94
CA ASN A 494 -20.60 3.20 23.17
C ASN A 494 -19.86 2.63 24.40
N SER A 495 -19.02 1.60 24.22
CA SER A 495 -18.30 0.99 25.31
C SER A 495 -17.21 1.94 25.86
N PRO A 496 -16.90 1.87 27.17
CA PRO A 496 -15.78 2.61 27.74
C PRO A 496 -14.46 2.33 27.01
N GLU A 497 -14.28 1.11 26.50
CA GLU A 497 -13.10 0.70 25.75
C GLU A 497 -12.96 1.47 24.43
N TYR A 498 -14.02 1.57 23.64
CA TYR A 498 -14.00 2.33 22.38
C TYR A 498 -13.81 3.83 22.64
N ILE A 499 -14.50 4.38 23.65
CA ILE A 499 -14.39 5.79 24.02
C ILE A 499 -12.95 6.12 24.46
N ALA A 500 -12.29 5.22 25.19
CA ALA A 500 -10.92 5.40 25.67
C ALA A 500 -9.88 5.46 24.53
N LYS A 501 -10.19 4.94 23.33
CA LYS A 501 -9.32 5.05 22.15
C LYS A 501 -9.22 6.48 21.61
N GLY A 502 -10.13 7.39 22.00
CA GLY A 502 -10.07 8.80 21.60
C GLY A 502 -10.18 9.04 20.09
N LYS A 503 -10.80 8.10 19.34
CA LYS A 503 -10.95 8.21 17.89
C LYS A 503 -11.68 9.49 17.49
N ASN A 504 -11.11 10.24 16.54
CA ASN A 504 -11.74 11.44 15.98
C ASN A 504 -12.93 11.07 15.08
N ASN A 505 -13.67 12.07 14.56
CA ASN A 505 -14.86 11.79 13.75
C ASN A 505 -14.56 11.08 12.44
N THR A 506 -13.43 11.37 11.79
CA THR A 506 -13.00 10.66 10.57
C THR A 506 -12.75 9.18 10.86
N GLN A 507 -12.00 8.86 11.91
CA GLN A 507 -11.72 7.49 12.32
C GLN A 507 -12.99 6.74 12.72
N PHE A 508 -13.88 7.38 13.50
CA PHE A 508 -15.18 6.82 13.87
C PHE A 508 -16.05 6.50 12.63
N LEU A 509 -16.06 7.39 11.63
CA LEU A 509 -16.79 7.16 10.39
C LEU A 509 -16.17 6.01 9.60
N THR A 510 -14.84 5.93 9.51
CA THR A 510 -14.16 4.78 8.90
C THR A 510 -14.60 3.48 9.56
N ASP A 511 -14.61 3.40 10.89
CA ASP A 511 -15.07 2.20 11.61
C ASP A 511 -16.55 1.86 11.29
N CYS A 512 -17.43 2.88 11.16
CA CYS A 512 -18.83 2.67 10.79
C CYS A 512 -18.98 2.10 9.36
N TYR A 513 -18.22 2.63 8.40
CA TYR A 513 -18.19 2.10 7.03
C TYR A 513 -17.67 0.66 6.99
N GLU A 514 -16.63 0.35 7.76
CA GLU A 514 -16.06 -1.00 7.81
C GLU A 514 -17.02 -2.02 8.45
N VAL A 515 -17.68 -1.66 9.55
CA VAL A 515 -18.57 -2.56 10.30
C VAL A 515 -19.90 -2.80 9.60
N PHE A 516 -20.52 -1.74 9.06
CA PHE A 516 -21.84 -1.85 8.45
C PHE A 516 -21.80 -2.09 6.94
N LEU A 517 -20.74 -1.67 6.24
CA LEU A 517 -20.72 -1.69 4.77
C LEU A 517 -19.53 -2.48 4.20
N GLU A 518 -18.64 -3.00 5.05
CA GLU A 518 -17.46 -3.80 4.68
C GLU A 518 -16.49 -3.15 3.68
N ARG A 519 -16.52 -1.81 3.61
CA ARG A 519 -15.67 -1.02 2.71
C ARG A 519 -15.17 0.24 3.40
N ALA A 520 -14.17 0.88 2.82
CA ALA A 520 -13.76 2.22 3.22
C ALA A 520 -14.80 3.28 2.76
N PRO A 521 -14.91 4.42 3.47
CA PRO A 521 -15.67 5.55 2.98
C PRO A 521 -15.11 6.08 1.66
N ASP A 522 -15.99 6.41 0.72
CA ASP A 522 -15.62 7.26 -0.40
C ASP A 522 -15.54 8.73 0.06
N GLY A 523 -14.81 9.56 -0.71
CA GLY A 523 -14.55 10.95 -0.32
C GLY A 523 -15.83 11.80 -0.17
N ALA A 524 -16.87 11.54 -0.97
CA ALA A 524 -18.13 12.26 -0.89
C ALA A 524 -18.96 11.84 0.33
N GLY A 525 -19.06 10.53 0.57
CA GLY A 525 -19.72 9.97 1.74
C GLY A 525 -19.10 10.43 3.06
N LEU A 526 -17.75 10.40 3.15
CA LEU A 526 -17.05 10.89 4.33
C LEU A 526 -17.35 12.38 4.60
N THR A 527 -17.28 13.21 3.57
CA THR A 527 -17.55 14.65 3.67
C THR A 527 -18.98 14.91 4.13
N PHE A 528 -19.96 14.21 3.55
CA PHE A 528 -21.37 14.31 3.94
C PHE A 528 -21.57 14.07 5.44
N TRP A 529 -21.01 12.98 5.98
CA TRP A 529 -21.17 12.66 7.40
C TRP A 529 -20.45 13.64 8.33
N LEU A 530 -19.24 14.07 7.95
CA LEU A 530 -18.52 15.10 8.71
C LEU A 530 -19.32 16.42 8.78
N ASP A 531 -19.96 16.81 7.67
CA ASP A 531 -20.82 17.98 7.61
C ASP A 531 -22.06 17.83 8.50
N GLN A 532 -22.71 16.66 8.52
CA GLN A 532 -23.82 16.39 9.45
C GLN A 532 -23.36 16.52 10.91
N MET A 533 -22.23 15.90 11.26
CA MET A 533 -21.71 15.93 12.63
C MET A 533 -21.30 17.35 13.07
N SER A 534 -20.80 18.17 12.15
CA SER A 534 -20.49 19.59 12.42
C SER A 534 -21.73 20.42 12.79
N GLN A 535 -22.92 19.97 12.37
CA GLN A 535 -24.22 20.61 12.65
C GLN A 535 -24.90 20.07 13.92
N GLY A 536 -24.19 19.29 14.74
CA GLY A 536 -24.71 18.74 15.99
C GLY A 536 -25.31 17.34 15.88
N TYR A 537 -25.13 16.67 14.73
CA TYR A 537 -25.51 15.27 14.55
C TYR A 537 -24.59 14.34 15.35
N THR A 538 -25.17 13.41 16.10
CA THR A 538 -24.44 12.64 17.12
C THR A 538 -23.91 11.33 16.57
N ARG A 539 -22.87 10.77 17.19
CA ARG A 539 -22.33 9.45 16.80
C ARG A 539 -23.38 8.35 16.85
N ASN A 540 -24.26 8.37 17.85
CA ASN A 540 -25.38 7.41 17.92
C ASN A 540 -26.34 7.54 16.74
N MET A 541 -26.62 8.76 16.30
CA MET A 541 -27.50 8.95 15.15
C MET A 541 -26.83 8.52 13.83
N VAL A 542 -25.51 8.68 13.72
CA VAL A 542 -24.73 8.09 12.62
C VAL A 542 -24.85 6.57 12.64
N ILE A 543 -24.60 5.92 13.80
CA ILE A 543 -24.73 4.45 13.94
C ILE A 543 -26.13 4.00 13.51
N THR A 544 -27.20 4.66 13.99
CA THR A 544 -28.58 4.36 13.59
C THR A 544 -28.82 4.52 12.09
N SER A 545 -28.18 5.50 11.45
CA SER A 545 -28.29 5.71 10.00
C SER A 545 -27.63 4.58 9.20
N PHE A 546 -26.42 4.17 9.57
CA PHE A 546 -25.72 3.06 8.92
C PHE A 546 -26.45 1.73 9.11
N ALA A 547 -26.84 1.46 10.36
CA ALA A 547 -27.58 0.27 10.78
C ALA A 547 -28.93 0.07 10.08
N ASN A 548 -29.53 1.14 9.56
CA ASN A 548 -30.81 1.09 8.85
C ASN A 548 -30.67 1.50 7.37
N SER A 549 -29.43 1.55 6.86
CA SER A 549 -29.18 1.90 5.46
C SER A 549 -29.58 0.75 4.53
N PRO A 550 -30.05 1.07 3.31
CA PRO A 550 -30.32 0.04 2.29
C PRO A 550 -29.10 -0.83 1.97
N GLU A 551 -27.89 -0.26 2.06
CA GLU A 551 -26.64 -0.96 1.79
C GLU A 551 -26.33 -2.01 2.88
N TYR A 552 -26.49 -1.67 4.16
CA TYR A 552 -26.37 -2.64 5.24
C TYR A 552 -27.44 -3.74 5.15
N ILE A 553 -28.70 -3.39 4.85
CA ILE A 553 -29.78 -4.37 4.66
C ILE A 553 -29.43 -5.34 3.51
N ALA A 554 -28.90 -4.83 2.41
CA ALA A 554 -28.46 -5.66 1.28
C ALA A 554 -27.28 -6.57 1.66
N LEU A 555 -26.32 -6.08 2.45
CA LEU A 555 -25.21 -6.86 2.97
C LEU A 555 -25.71 -8.03 3.84
N MET A 556 -26.57 -7.75 4.81
CA MET A 556 -27.17 -8.76 5.67
C MET A 556 -28.01 -9.77 4.88
N THR A 557 -28.71 -9.32 3.83
CA THR A 557 -29.43 -10.20 2.90
C THR A 557 -28.48 -11.13 2.14
N GLY A 558 -27.27 -10.67 1.83
CA GLY A 558 -26.23 -11.50 1.22
C GLY A 558 -25.75 -12.62 2.14
N TYR A 559 -25.68 -12.37 3.45
CA TYR A 559 -25.23 -13.36 4.44
C TYR A 559 -26.31 -14.37 4.84
N PHE A 560 -27.54 -13.91 5.07
CA PHE A 560 -28.60 -14.71 5.70
C PHE A 560 -29.84 -14.91 4.81
N GLY A 561 -29.82 -14.38 3.58
CA GLY A 561 -30.97 -14.42 2.69
C GLY A 561 -32.01 -13.33 3.01
N ILE A 562 -33.15 -13.42 2.32
CA ILE A 562 -34.22 -12.43 2.44
C ILE A 562 -34.88 -12.56 3.81
N ASP A 563 -35.02 -11.44 4.52
CA ASP A 563 -35.74 -11.39 5.79
C ASP A 563 -37.23 -11.75 5.59
N THR A 564 -37.67 -12.83 6.23
CA THR A 564 -39.08 -13.26 6.26
C THR A 564 -39.74 -12.97 7.61
N THR A 565 -39.07 -12.20 8.49
CA THR A 565 -39.58 -11.87 9.82
C THR A 565 -40.89 -11.11 9.75
N ARG A 566 -41.86 -11.50 10.60
CA ARG A 566 -43.12 -10.78 10.72
C ARG A 566 -42.90 -9.36 11.26
N PRO A 567 -43.56 -8.34 10.70
CA PRO A 567 -43.28 -6.95 11.02
C PRO A 567 -43.55 -6.58 12.49
N GLU A 568 -44.48 -7.23 13.17
CA GLU A 568 -44.73 -7.03 14.60
C GLU A 568 -43.51 -7.39 15.47
N ASN A 569 -42.76 -8.43 15.11
CA ASN A 569 -41.59 -8.87 15.88
C ASN A 569 -40.50 -7.79 15.85
N ASN A 570 -40.23 -7.25 14.66
CA ASN A 570 -39.25 -6.18 14.47
C ASN A 570 -39.73 -4.86 15.10
N LEU A 571 -41.02 -4.52 14.97
CA LEU A 571 -41.59 -3.33 15.59
C LEU A 571 -41.45 -3.38 17.12
N LEU A 572 -41.81 -4.49 17.74
CA LEU A 572 -41.71 -4.65 19.20
C LEU A 572 -40.24 -4.67 19.64
N ASN A 573 -39.37 -5.36 18.92
CA ASN A 573 -37.93 -5.36 19.19
C ASN A 573 -37.34 -3.94 19.11
N ASP A 574 -37.77 -3.11 18.14
CA ASP A 574 -37.28 -1.74 18.04
C ASP A 574 -37.68 -0.88 19.25
N LEU A 575 -38.84 -1.15 19.87
CA LEU A 575 -39.22 -0.50 21.12
C LEU A 575 -38.30 -0.95 22.27
N TYR A 576 -38.02 -2.24 22.41
CA TYR A 576 -37.05 -2.74 23.40
C TYR A 576 -35.64 -2.18 23.16
N ARG A 577 -35.09 -2.36 21.96
CA ARG A 577 -33.73 -1.95 21.59
C ARG A 577 -33.56 -0.44 21.61
N GLY A 578 -34.54 0.31 21.11
CA GLY A 578 -34.45 1.75 20.98
C GLY A 578 -34.80 2.51 22.27
N ILE A 579 -35.85 2.10 22.99
CA ILE A 579 -36.27 2.76 24.24
C ILE A 579 -35.52 2.19 25.43
N LEU A 580 -35.42 0.87 25.58
CA LEU A 580 -34.81 0.24 26.76
C LEU A 580 -33.31 -0.07 26.59
N ASN A 581 -32.80 -0.03 25.36
CA ASN A 581 -31.39 -0.30 25.02
C ASN A 581 -30.93 -1.71 25.42
N ARG A 582 -31.80 -2.69 25.21
CA ARG A 582 -31.51 -4.12 25.34
C ARG A 582 -32.41 -4.94 24.44
N PHE A 583 -32.06 -6.20 24.22
CA PHE A 583 -32.99 -7.16 23.64
C PHE A 583 -34.09 -7.52 24.62
N PRO A 584 -35.27 -7.89 24.10
CA PRO A 584 -36.33 -8.39 24.94
C PRO A 584 -35.98 -9.74 25.56
N GLU A 585 -36.42 -9.93 26.79
CA GLU A 585 -36.50 -11.23 27.43
C GLU A 585 -37.64 -12.05 26.83
N ASN A 586 -37.50 -13.37 26.85
CA ASN A 586 -38.41 -14.26 26.12
C ASN A 586 -39.88 -14.12 26.56
N GLU A 587 -40.15 -14.11 27.85
CA GLU A 587 -41.52 -14.06 28.39
C GLU A 587 -42.18 -12.70 28.16
N GLY A 588 -41.44 -11.60 28.39
CA GLY A 588 -41.95 -10.24 28.13
C GLY A 588 -42.21 -10.00 26.66
N PHE A 589 -41.32 -10.48 25.77
CA PHE A 589 -41.55 -10.39 24.32
C PHE A 589 -42.84 -11.12 23.90
N LYS A 590 -42.97 -12.38 24.33
CA LYS A 590 -44.14 -13.22 24.00
C LYS A 590 -45.43 -12.58 24.50
N PHE A 591 -45.44 -12.01 25.70
CA PHE A 591 -46.60 -11.33 26.25
C PHE A 591 -47.10 -10.17 25.37
N TRP A 592 -46.22 -9.24 25.00
CA TRP A 592 -46.61 -8.12 24.15
C TRP A 592 -46.98 -8.55 22.73
N LEU A 593 -46.26 -9.54 22.19
CA LEU A 593 -46.54 -10.09 20.88
C LEU A 593 -47.92 -10.75 20.83
N GLU A 594 -48.31 -11.49 21.88
CA GLU A 594 -49.63 -12.10 22.00
C GLU A 594 -50.74 -11.04 22.05
N LEU A 595 -50.53 -9.91 22.74
CA LEU A 595 -51.47 -8.78 22.70
C LEU A 595 -51.62 -8.20 21.29
N MET A 596 -50.51 -8.03 20.56
CA MET A 596 -50.54 -7.56 19.17
C MET A 596 -51.25 -8.54 18.24
N HIS A 597 -50.97 -9.85 18.38
CA HIS A 597 -51.63 -10.91 17.61
C HIS A 597 -53.13 -10.96 17.88
N ASN A 598 -53.55 -10.91 19.15
CA ASN A 598 -54.96 -10.86 19.52
C ASN A 598 -55.67 -9.65 18.90
N ALA A 599 -55.03 -8.47 18.90
CA ALA A 599 -55.56 -7.27 18.27
C ALA A 599 -55.62 -7.38 16.72
N GLN A 600 -54.61 -7.99 16.09
CA GLN A 600 -54.61 -8.30 14.65
C GLN A 600 -55.76 -9.27 14.30
N CYS A 601 -55.93 -10.33 15.08
CA CYS A 601 -56.92 -11.40 14.86
C CYS A 601 -58.36 -10.97 15.17
N ALA A 602 -58.54 -9.96 16.01
CA ALA A 602 -59.84 -9.30 16.20
C ALA A 602 -60.31 -8.51 14.96
N GLY A 603 -59.44 -8.30 13.96
CA GLY A 603 -59.80 -7.64 12.71
C GLY A 603 -60.08 -6.14 12.87
N ASN A 604 -59.51 -5.49 13.89
CA ASN A 604 -59.67 -4.06 14.15
C ASN A 604 -58.33 -3.30 14.03
N PRO A 605 -57.99 -2.78 12.84
CA PRO A 605 -56.74 -2.05 12.60
C PRO A 605 -56.54 -0.82 13.50
N VAL A 606 -57.61 -0.16 13.93
CA VAL A 606 -57.52 1.01 14.81
C VAL A 606 -57.10 0.60 16.22
N ALA A 607 -57.67 -0.49 16.74
CA ALA A 607 -57.30 -1.02 18.05
C ALA A 607 -55.83 -1.47 18.07
N LEU A 608 -55.37 -2.13 17.00
CA LEU A 608 -53.96 -2.51 16.86
C LEU A 608 -53.04 -1.30 16.80
N LYS A 609 -53.39 -0.26 16.02
CA LYS A 609 -52.62 0.99 15.97
C LYS A 609 -52.48 1.66 17.33
N ASN A 610 -53.60 1.76 18.06
CA ASN A 610 -53.61 2.32 19.41
C ASN A 610 -52.76 1.47 20.38
N LEU A 611 -52.82 0.14 20.27
CA LEU A 611 -52.00 -0.76 21.08
C LEU A 611 -50.51 -0.54 20.81
N CYS A 612 -50.06 -0.51 19.55
CA CYS A 612 -48.65 -0.27 19.21
C CYS A 612 -48.13 1.06 19.76
N GLY A 613 -48.93 2.13 19.65
CA GLY A 613 -48.59 3.43 20.24
C GLY A 613 -48.56 3.39 21.77
N GLN A 614 -49.50 2.67 22.39
CA GLN A 614 -49.56 2.52 23.85
C GLN A 614 -48.34 1.77 24.40
N ILE A 615 -47.89 0.70 23.74
CA ILE A 615 -46.68 -0.04 24.13
C ILE A 615 -45.46 0.90 24.16
N ALA A 616 -45.31 1.77 23.15
CA ALA A 616 -44.23 2.76 23.12
C ALA A 616 -44.32 3.75 24.30
N VAL A 617 -45.52 4.23 24.64
CA VAL A 617 -45.75 5.07 25.83
C VAL A 617 -45.38 4.33 27.11
N ASP A 618 -45.87 3.11 27.29
CA ASP A 618 -45.64 2.29 28.48
C ASP A 618 -44.13 2.05 28.70
N PHE A 619 -43.38 1.82 27.63
CA PHE A 619 -41.93 1.63 27.71
C PHE A 619 -41.22 2.92 28.13
N THR A 620 -41.58 4.07 27.56
CA THR A 620 -40.98 5.36 27.97
C THR A 620 -41.37 5.80 29.39
N HIS A 621 -42.49 5.30 29.93
CA HIS A 621 -42.97 5.59 31.28
C HIS A 621 -42.52 4.54 32.30
N SER A 622 -41.85 3.48 31.86
CA SER A 622 -41.34 2.42 32.72
C SER A 622 -40.27 2.93 33.69
N ALA A 623 -40.18 2.27 34.85
CA ALA A 623 -39.10 2.52 35.81
C ALA A 623 -37.72 2.27 35.17
N GLU A 624 -37.64 1.28 34.27
CA GLU A 624 -36.43 0.93 33.52
C GLU A 624 -35.96 2.11 32.65
N TYR A 625 -36.86 2.73 31.86
CA TYR A 625 -36.50 3.89 31.05
C TYR A 625 -36.11 5.10 31.92
N ALA A 626 -36.85 5.34 32.99
CA ALA A 626 -36.56 6.42 33.94
C ALA A 626 -35.15 6.27 34.55
N ALA A 627 -34.73 5.04 34.86
CA ALA A 627 -33.40 4.75 35.41
C ALA A 627 -32.25 5.10 34.45
N ARG A 628 -32.51 5.21 33.14
CA ARG A 628 -31.50 5.62 32.14
C ARG A 628 -31.14 7.10 32.20
N GLY A 629 -31.93 7.93 32.89
CA GLY A 629 -31.57 9.34 33.17
C GLY A 629 -31.36 10.21 31.93
N ARG A 630 -32.10 9.96 30.85
CA ARG A 630 -31.83 10.53 29.52
C ARG A 630 -31.94 12.06 29.48
N ASN A 631 -30.95 12.72 28.88
CA ASN A 631 -31.07 14.13 28.51
C ASN A 631 -31.94 14.30 27.24
N CYS A 632 -32.23 15.54 26.83
CA CYS A 632 -33.10 15.79 25.66
C CYS A 632 -32.53 15.25 24.34
N GLN A 633 -31.21 15.30 24.17
CA GLN A 633 -30.55 14.78 22.98
C GLN A 633 -30.69 13.26 22.89
N GLU A 634 -30.38 12.56 23.98
CA GLU A 634 -30.48 11.10 24.08
C GLU A 634 -31.93 10.61 24.00
N PHE A 635 -32.88 11.35 24.58
CA PHE A 635 -34.31 11.06 24.47
C PHE A 635 -34.75 11.09 22.99
N VAL A 636 -34.39 12.13 22.26
CA VAL A 636 -34.72 12.25 20.83
C VAL A 636 -34.00 11.17 20.00
N GLU A 637 -32.75 10.83 20.32
CA GLU A 637 -32.04 9.68 19.71
C GLU A 637 -32.81 8.37 19.89
N ASP A 638 -33.31 8.10 21.10
CA ASP A 638 -34.09 6.90 21.40
C ASP A 638 -35.39 6.87 20.57
N LEU A 639 -36.06 8.01 20.36
CA LEU A 639 -37.27 8.08 19.53
C LEU A 639 -37.00 7.82 18.05
N TYR A 640 -35.94 8.40 17.47
CA TYR A 640 -35.58 8.12 16.07
C TYR A 640 -35.21 6.65 15.86
N ASN A 641 -34.48 6.07 16.80
CA ASN A 641 -34.06 4.67 16.72
C ASN A 641 -35.22 3.69 16.95
N ALA A 642 -36.10 3.94 17.93
CA ALA A 642 -37.20 3.04 18.30
C ALA A 642 -38.44 3.21 17.43
N ILE A 643 -38.90 4.46 17.28
CA ILE A 643 -40.19 4.78 16.69
C ILE A 643 -40.08 4.94 15.18
N LEU A 644 -39.01 5.55 14.67
CA LEU A 644 -38.88 5.79 13.23
C LEU A 644 -37.98 4.79 12.52
N ARG A 645 -37.12 4.06 13.25
CA ARG A 645 -36.17 3.07 12.71
C ARG A 645 -35.29 3.66 11.60
N ARG A 646 -34.81 4.87 11.82
CA ARG A 646 -33.88 5.55 10.91
C ARG A 646 -33.12 6.65 11.63
N GLY A 647 -32.03 7.09 11.01
CA GLY A 647 -31.41 8.36 11.37
C GLY A 647 -32.32 9.55 11.04
N ALA A 648 -32.19 10.61 11.83
CA ALA A 648 -32.74 11.92 11.51
C ALA A 648 -31.92 12.61 10.40
N ASP A 649 -32.40 13.71 9.81
CA ASP A 649 -31.50 14.71 9.23
C ASP A 649 -31.00 15.66 10.34
N ALA A 650 -29.84 16.29 10.16
CA ALA A 650 -29.28 17.17 11.20
C ALA A 650 -30.24 18.31 11.62
N PRO A 651 -30.89 19.05 10.71
CA PRO A 651 -31.88 20.07 11.08
C PRO A 651 -33.07 19.51 11.88
N GLY A 652 -33.66 18.40 11.45
CA GLY A 652 -34.77 17.75 12.12
C GLY A 652 -34.41 17.28 13.54
N PHE A 653 -33.24 16.67 13.71
CA PHE A 653 -32.75 16.26 15.02
C PHE A 653 -32.59 17.46 15.97
N VAL A 654 -31.87 18.49 15.52
CA VAL A 654 -31.60 19.70 16.30
C VAL A 654 -32.89 20.42 16.67
N PHE A 655 -33.89 20.43 15.78
CA PHE A 655 -35.22 20.99 16.08
C PHE A 655 -35.87 20.33 17.30
N TRP A 656 -35.98 19.00 17.32
CA TRP A 656 -36.60 18.27 18.43
C TRP A 656 -35.82 18.41 19.75
N VAL A 657 -34.49 18.40 19.66
CA VAL A 657 -33.62 18.58 20.83
C VAL A 657 -33.81 19.98 21.43
N ASN A 658 -33.85 21.03 20.60
CA ASN A 658 -34.09 22.40 21.04
C ASN A 658 -35.49 22.58 21.64
N LEU A 659 -36.50 21.95 21.03
CA LEU A 659 -37.86 21.97 21.54
C LEU A 659 -37.94 21.32 22.94
N CYS A 660 -37.33 20.15 23.12
CA CYS A 660 -37.22 19.50 24.43
C CYS A 660 -36.45 20.37 25.45
N ASN A 661 -35.32 20.96 25.06
CA ASN A 661 -34.51 21.82 25.93
C ASN A 661 -35.25 23.12 26.33
N SER A 662 -36.19 23.60 25.52
CA SER A 662 -37.05 24.74 25.84
C SER A 662 -38.14 24.44 26.88
N GLY A 663 -38.23 23.19 27.37
CA GLY A 663 -39.24 22.76 28.34
C GLY A 663 -40.52 22.21 27.71
N TYR A 664 -40.54 21.95 26.40
CA TYR A 664 -41.67 21.26 25.77
C TYR A 664 -41.79 19.83 26.29
N SER A 665 -43.03 19.36 26.49
CA SER A 665 -43.28 18.06 27.13
C SER A 665 -42.70 16.91 26.31
N ARG A 666 -41.89 16.05 26.95
CA ARG A 666 -41.36 14.82 26.34
C ARG A 666 -42.48 13.88 25.89
N ASP A 667 -43.57 13.80 26.65
CA ASP A 667 -44.75 13.03 26.27
C ASP A 667 -45.40 13.62 25.01
N ALA A 668 -45.46 14.95 24.90
CA ALA A 668 -45.97 15.59 23.69
C ALA A 668 -45.07 15.27 22.48
N ILE A 669 -43.75 15.32 22.63
CA ILE A 669 -42.81 14.93 21.56
C ILE A 669 -43.00 13.46 21.17
N LEU A 670 -43.09 12.55 22.14
CA LEU A 670 -43.35 11.13 21.88
C LEU A 670 -44.65 10.94 21.10
N GLN A 671 -45.72 11.63 21.48
CA GLN A 671 -47.00 11.57 20.77
C GLN A 671 -46.91 12.10 19.33
N GLU A 672 -46.11 13.14 19.07
CA GLU A 672 -45.86 13.60 17.69
C GLU A 672 -45.16 12.52 16.84
N PHE A 673 -44.19 11.80 17.42
CA PHE A 673 -43.51 10.69 16.74
C PHE A 673 -44.45 9.50 16.49
N ILE A 674 -45.26 9.12 17.48
CA ILE A 674 -46.24 8.02 17.37
C ILE A 674 -47.34 8.35 16.36
N ASN A 675 -47.87 9.57 16.38
CA ASN A 675 -48.94 9.98 15.46
C ASN A 675 -48.41 10.37 14.08
N GLY A 676 -47.09 10.50 13.93
CA GLY A 676 -46.42 10.82 12.69
C GLY A 676 -46.66 9.77 11.59
N PRO A 677 -46.67 10.18 10.31
CA PRO A 677 -46.97 9.29 9.18
C PRO A 677 -45.98 8.13 9.06
N GLU A 678 -44.75 8.31 9.51
CA GLU A 678 -43.70 7.26 9.45
C GLU A 678 -43.99 6.11 10.41
N PHE A 679 -44.23 6.38 11.70
CA PHE A 679 -44.61 5.31 12.64
C PHE A 679 -45.94 4.68 12.25
N GLN A 680 -46.92 5.48 11.84
CA GLN A 680 -48.20 4.96 11.36
C GLN A 680 -48.02 4.07 10.12
N GLY A 681 -47.08 4.38 9.23
CA GLY A 681 -46.70 3.52 8.10
C GLY A 681 -46.09 2.20 8.56
N ARG A 682 -45.19 2.22 9.56
CA ARG A 682 -44.62 1.00 10.16
C ARG A 682 -45.68 0.13 10.84
N VAL A 683 -46.63 0.74 11.55
CA VAL A 683 -47.73 -0.02 12.14
C VAL A 683 -48.69 -0.52 11.06
N GLN A 684 -48.82 0.20 9.94
CA GLN A 684 -49.61 -0.27 8.80
C GLN A 684 -49.04 -1.56 8.21
N THR A 685 -47.71 -1.74 8.14
CA THR A 685 -47.15 -3.03 7.69
C THR A 685 -47.52 -4.18 8.62
N VAL A 686 -47.67 -3.91 9.93
CA VAL A 686 -48.18 -4.89 10.90
C VAL A 686 -49.65 -5.20 10.69
N VAL A 687 -50.47 -4.19 10.36
CA VAL A 687 -51.87 -4.39 9.97
C VAL A 687 -51.96 -5.25 8.71
N ASP A 688 -51.15 -4.93 7.70
CA ASP A 688 -51.18 -5.56 6.37
C ASP A 688 -50.68 -7.01 6.40
N ALA A 689 -49.79 -7.35 7.35
CA ALA A 689 -49.38 -8.74 7.59
C ALA A 689 -50.53 -9.64 8.08
N GLY A 690 -51.61 -9.05 8.58
CA GLY A 690 -52.82 -9.76 9.00
C GLY A 690 -52.63 -10.66 10.22
N CYS A 691 -53.72 -11.27 10.67
CA CYS A 691 -53.71 -12.25 11.74
C CYS A 691 -52.77 -13.42 11.41
N CYS A 692 -51.91 -13.79 12.36
CA CYS A 692 -51.18 -15.04 12.31
C CYS A 692 -52.18 -16.20 12.50
N GLY A 693 -52.69 -16.78 11.42
CA GLY A 693 -53.54 -17.98 11.47
C GLY A 693 -52.73 -19.19 11.95
N VAL A 694 -53.18 -20.04 12.88
CA VAL A 694 -54.34 -20.95 12.76
C VAL A 694 -54.89 -20.96 11.35
N CYS A 695 -54.59 -22.02 10.59
CA CYS A 695 -55.17 -22.27 9.27
C CYS A 695 -56.63 -21.82 9.17
N ALA A 696 -56.96 -21.02 8.15
CA ALA A 696 -58.32 -20.97 7.66
C ALA A 696 -58.74 -22.43 7.31
N PRO A 697 -59.92 -22.92 7.74
CA PRO A 697 -60.32 -24.33 7.58
C PRO A 697 -60.35 -24.85 6.12
N ALA A 698 -60.24 -23.96 5.13
CA ALA A 698 -60.23 -24.32 3.72
C ALA A 698 -58.82 -24.41 3.08
N ALA A 699 -57.75 -24.03 3.79
CA ALA A 699 -56.39 -24.00 3.23
C ALA A 699 -55.34 -24.77 4.07
N CYS A 700 -55.75 -25.44 5.14
CA CYS A 700 -54.92 -26.46 5.77
C CYS A 700 -54.94 -27.71 4.90
N GLY A 701 -53.76 -28.18 4.45
CA GLY A 701 -53.63 -29.44 3.73
C GLY A 701 -54.22 -30.62 4.50
N SER A 702 -54.58 -31.69 3.79
CA SER A 702 -55.14 -32.90 4.37
C SER A 702 -54.25 -33.48 5.47
N PHE A 703 -54.85 -33.84 6.62
CA PHE A 703 -54.19 -34.61 7.67
C PHE A 703 -53.58 -35.89 7.11
N THR A 704 -52.28 -36.11 7.33
CA THR A 704 -51.61 -37.38 7.01
C THR A 704 -51.39 -38.16 8.30
N ASN A 705 -51.83 -39.42 8.32
CA ASN A 705 -51.57 -40.32 9.43
C ASN A 705 -50.10 -40.76 9.38
N CYS A 706 -49.29 -40.27 10.32
CA CYS A 706 -47.85 -40.56 10.39
C CYS A 706 -47.54 -41.91 11.03
N ASN A 707 -48.55 -42.59 11.57
CA ASN A 707 -48.39 -43.88 12.24
C ASN A 707 -49.34 -44.93 11.63
N PRO A 708 -48.83 -45.88 10.82
CA PRO A 708 -49.66 -46.90 10.18
C PRO A 708 -50.33 -47.88 11.15
N ILE A 709 -50.00 -47.84 12.44
CA ILE A 709 -50.53 -48.72 13.49
C ILE A 709 -51.58 -48.00 14.36
N ASN A 710 -51.51 -46.67 14.52
CA ASN A 710 -52.48 -45.90 15.31
C ASN A 710 -53.29 -44.95 14.41
N PRO A 711 -54.57 -45.26 14.12
CA PRO A 711 -55.40 -44.47 13.21
C PRO A 711 -55.73 -43.05 13.70
N ASN A 712 -55.39 -42.71 14.95
CA ASN A 712 -55.65 -41.40 15.55
C ASN A 712 -54.39 -40.51 15.69
N CYS A 713 -53.27 -40.89 15.08
CA CYS A 713 -52.02 -40.13 15.16
C CYS A 713 -51.82 -39.30 13.89
N PHE A 714 -52.11 -37.99 13.96
CA PHE A 714 -51.95 -37.07 12.86
C PHE A 714 -50.82 -36.09 13.16
N CYS A 715 -49.92 -35.85 12.20
CA CYS A 715 -48.95 -34.76 12.30
C CYS A 715 -49.41 -33.59 11.46
N PHE A 716 -49.05 -32.40 11.92
CA PHE A 716 -49.12 -31.17 11.16
C PHE A 716 -47.78 -30.92 10.47
N GLU A 717 -47.82 -30.52 9.21
CA GLU A 717 -46.76 -29.67 8.66
C GLU A 717 -47.24 -28.23 8.81
N VAL A 718 -46.58 -27.43 9.63
CA VAL A 718 -46.65 -25.97 9.50
C VAL A 718 -45.30 -25.48 8.99
N ALA A 719 -45.36 -24.62 7.99
CA ALA A 719 -44.24 -23.79 7.61
C ALA A 719 -43.95 -22.80 8.74
N GLU A 720 -42.67 -22.62 9.04
CA GLU A 720 -42.05 -21.65 9.95
C GLU A 720 -41.81 -22.12 11.40
N GLY A 721 -40.57 -22.56 11.64
CA GLY A 721 -39.77 -22.00 12.73
C GLY A 721 -39.82 -22.65 14.12
N GLY A 722 -40.66 -23.65 14.37
CA GLY A 722 -40.63 -24.36 15.64
C GLY A 722 -41.78 -25.34 15.76
N GLY A 723 -41.52 -26.63 15.53
CA GLY A 723 -42.49 -27.67 15.81
C GLY A 723 -42.65 -27.84 17.32
N HIS A 724 -43.61 -27.14 17.92
CA HIS A 724 -44.19 -27.57 19.18
C HIS A 724 -45.50 -28.30 18.90
N CYS A 725 -45.59 -29.55 19.35
CA CYS A 725 -46.89 -30.11 19.68
C CYS A 725 -47.56 -29.13 20.65
N ALA A 726 -48.79 -28.71 20.37
CA ALA A 726 -49.63 -28.13 21.41
C ALA A 726 -49.58 -29.08 22.60
N THR A 727 -49.04 -28.63 23.74
CA THR A 727 -49.13 -29.34 25.02
C THR A 727 -50.56 -29.23 25.58
N ASP A 728 -51.54 -29.46 24.72
CA ASP A 728 -52.92 -29.66 25.11
C ASP A 728 -53.15 -31.16 25.20
N PHE A 729 -53.19 -31.63 26.45
CA PHE A 729 -53.55 -33.00 26.77
C PHE A 729 -54.95 -33.33 26.23
N LEU A 730 -55.04 -33.92 25.04
CA LEU A 730 -56.25 -34.63 24.62
C LEU A 730 -56.26 -36.00 25.30
N CYS A 731 -56.81 -36.06 26.51
CA CYS A 731 -57.19 -37.33 27.11
C CYS A 731 -58.34 -37.93 26.29
N SER A 732 -58.06 -38.92 25.43
CA SER A 732 -59.13 -39.76 24.90
C SER A 732 -59.62 -40.71 26.00
N ASN A 733 -60.93 -40.80 26.20
CA ASN A 733 -61.54 -41.74 27.16
C ASN A 733 -61.60 -43.18 26.62
N THR A 734 -60.73 -43.54 25.67
CA THR A 734 -60.75 -44.86 25.00
C THR A 734 -59.63 -45.78 25.50
N PRO A 735 -59.92 -47.06 25.78
CA PRO A 735 -58.88 -48.04 26.17
C PRO A 735 -57.88 -48.29 25.03
N CYS A 736 -56.61 -48.56 25.36
CA CYS A 736 -55.57 -48.87 24.38
C CYS A 736 -55.85 -50.18 23.60
N PRO A 737 -55.39 -50.30 22.35
CA PRO A 737 -55.52 -51.53 21.56
C PRO A 737 -54.79 -52.71 22.21
N ALA A 738 -55.39 -53.90 22.12
CA ALA A 738 -54.85 -55.14 22.67
C ALA A 738 -53.47 -55.47 22.06
N GLY A 739 -52.45 -55.60 22.90
CA GLY A 739 -51.07 -55.91 22.50
C GLY A 739 -50.01 -54.89 22.95
N THR A 740 -50.41 -53.79 23.62
CA THR A 740 -49.49 -52.88 24.32
C THR A 740 -49.49 -53.18 25.81
N VAL A 741 -48.34 -53.01 26.46
CA VAL A 741 -48.06 -53.39 27.86
C VAL A 741 -49.20 -53.00 28.80
N ASP A 742 -49.75 -53.98 29.54
CA ASP A 742 -50.75 -53.73 30.60
C ASP A 742 -50.15 -52.77 31.65
N CYS A 743 -50.61 -51.51 31.67
CA CYS A 743 -50.23 -50.58 32.73
C CYS A 743 -50.78 -51.07 34.09
N PRO A 744 -50.01 -50.95 35.18
CA PRO A 744 -50.48 -51.32 36.53
C PRO A 744 -51.78 -50.60 36.91
N ALA A 745 -52.61 -51.26 37.72
CA ALA A 745 -53.87 -50.69 38.20
C ALA A 745 -53.65 -49.33 38.89
N GLY A 746 -54.28 -48.27 38.35
CA GLY A 746 -54.12 -46.89 38.80
C GLY A 746 -53.28 -45.99 37.88
N GLN A 747 -52.73 -46.52 36.79
CA GLN A 747 -52.03 -45.75 35.75
C GLN A 747 -52.80 -45.76 34.42
N ARG A 748 -52.63 -44.70 33.61
CA ARG A 748 -53.12 -44.64 32.22
C ARG A 748 -51.94 -44.55 31.24
N CYS A 749 -52.22 -44.82 29.98
CA CYS A 749 -51.24 -44.82 28.90
C CYS A 749 -51.18 -43.44 28.23
N TYR A 750 -49.99 -42.87 28.08
CA TYR A 750 -49.79 -41.55 27.44
C TYR A 750 -48.65 -41.62 26.43
N VAL A 751 -48.68 -40.75 25.41
CA VAL A 751 -47.63 -40.60 24.40
C VAL A 751 -46.94 -39.26 24.65
N ASN A 752 -45.68 -39.29 25.10
CA ASN A 752 -44.98 -38.09 25.57
C ASN A 752 -44.31 -37.27 24.43
N THR A 753 -44.18 -37.82 23.24
CA THR A 753 -43.70 -37.10 22.04
C THR A 753 -44.07 -37.89 20.80
N CYS A 754 -44.18 -37.24 19.63
CA CYS A 754 -44.53 -37.86 18.34
C CYS A 754 -43.63 -39.04 17.91
N CYS A 755 -42.50 -39.30 18.59
CA CYS A 755 -41.55 -40.34 18.22
C CYS A 755 -41.24 -41.37 19.34
N ALA A 756 -41.94 -41.34 20.47
CA ALA A 756 -41.71 -42.30 21.56
C ALA A 756 -42.87 -43.32 21.70
N GLY A 757 -42.52 -44.55 22.07
CA GLY A 757 -43.50 -45.58 22.41
C GLY A 757 -44.31 -45.24 23.68
N PRO A 758 -45.48 -45.87 23.89
CA PRO A 758 -46.37 -45.58 25.02
C PRO A 758 -45.70 -45.79 26.38
N VAL A 759 -45.95 -44.89 27.33
CA VAL A 759 -45.42 -44.92 28.71
C VAL A 759 -46.56 -44.79 29.73
N CYS A 760 -46.49 -45.48 30.87
CA CYS A 760 -47.53 -45.43 31.91
C CYS A 760 -47.30 -44.27 32.89
N GLY A 761 -48.34 -43.47 33.20
CA GLY A 761 -48.28 -42.32 34.11
C GLY A 761 -49.45 -42.24 35.13
N PRO A 762 -49.36 -41.35 36.15
CA PRO A 762 -50.35 -41.23 37.23
C PRO A 762 -51.69 -40.60 36.79
N ALA A 763 -52.79 -41.00 37.43
CA ALA A 763 -54.17 -40.72 37.00
C ALA A 763 -54.69 -39.27 37.20
N GLU A 764 -53.96 -38.39 37.87
CA GLU A 764 -54.41 -37.04 38.21
C GLU A 764 -53.59 -35.97 37.49
N CYS A 765 -54.14 -35.42 36.40
CA CYS A 765 -53.70 -34.13 35.84
C CYS A 765 -54.74 -33.07 36.23
N THR A 766 -54.29 -32.05 36.97
CA THR A 766 -55.08 -30.90 37.39
C THR A 766 -55.45 -30.01 36.21
N VAL A 767 -56.74 -29.90 35.92
CA VAL A 767 -57.31 -28.96 34.95
C VAL A 767 -57.36 -27.56 35.59
N LEU A 768 -56.79 -26.55 34.92
CA LEU A 768 -56.96 -25.14 35.27
C LEU A 768 -58.46 -24.76 35.25
N SER A 769 -58.88 -23.92 36.19
CA SER A 769 -60.27 -23.82 36.66
C SER A 769 -61.36 -23.57 35.57
N PRO A 770 -62.59 -24.09 35.76
CA PRO A 770 -63.74 -23.88 34.85
C PRO A 770 -64.18 -22.41 34.62
N ALA A 771 -63.63 -21.45 35.37
CA ALA A 771 -64.03 -20.04 35.30
C ALA A 771 -63.57 -19.36 34.00
N ILE A 772 -62.49 -19.83 33.36
CA ILE A 772 -61.97 -19.25 32.11
C ILE A 772 -62.72 -19.79 30.89
N ALA A 773 -63.14 -21.07 30.93
CA ALA A 773 -63.94 -21.68 29.87
C ALA A 773 -65.34 -21.05 29.72
N ALA A 774 -65.91 -20.54 30.81
CA ALA A 774 -67.21 -19.87 30.77
C ALA A 774 -67.16 -18.46 30.14
N ALA A 775 -66.02 -17.76 30.19
CA ALA A 775 -65.89 -16.41 29.63
C ALA A 775 -65.71 -16.39 28.09
N LEU A 776 -65.30 -17.50 27.49
CA LEU A 776 -65.03 -17.62 26.05
C LEU A 776 -66.22 -18.08 25.20
N ILE A 777 -67.29 -18.61 25.82
CA ILE A 777 -68.43 -19.19 25.09
C ILE A 777 -69.61 -18.21 24.93
N GLU A 778 -69.73 -17.16 25.76
CA GLU A 778 -70.93 -16.29 25.75
C GLU A 778 -70.76 -14.86 25.21
N GLY A 779 -69.61 -14.45 24.68
CA GLY A 779 -69.53 -13.26 23.81
C GLY A 779 -70.02 -11.93 24.39
N GLU A 780 -70.02 -11.74 25.72
CA GLU A 780 -70.42 -10.48 26.36
C GLU A 780 -69.20 -9.62 26.73
N LEU A 781 -68.64 -8.91 25.75
CA LEU A 781 -67.93 -7.65 25.99
C LEU A 781 -68.48 -6.60 25.03
N THR A 782 -69.56 -5.95 25.44
CA THR A 782 -70.02 -4.71 24.79
C THR A 782 -69.27 -3.50 25.35
N ALA A 783 -69.05 -2.54 24.46
CA ALA A 783 -68.26 -1.34 24.63
C ALA A 783 -68.60 -0.52 25.89
N ALA A 784 -67.59 -0.24 26.73
CA ALA A 784 -67.22 1.08 27.25
C ALA A 784 -66.33 0.95 28.50
N GLY A 785 -65.14 1.55 28.47
CA GLY A 785 -64.56 2.16 29.68
C GLY A 785 -63.67 1.32 30.60
N VAL A 786 -62.88 0.37 30.10
CA VAL A 786 -61.79 -0.23 30.91
C VAL A 786 -60.45 0.16 30.31
N THR A 787 -59.75 1.09 30.95
CA THR A 787 -58.29 1.21 30.82
C THR A 787 -57.68 -0.11 31.31
N PRO A 788 -56.91 -0.84 30.48
CA PRO A 788 -56.19 -2.00 30.97
C PRO A 788 -55.21 -1.52 32.05
N VAL A 789 -55.43 -1.89 33.30
CA VAL A 789 -54.39 -1.75 34.32
C VAL A 789 -53.39 -2.86 34.05
N ILE A 790 -52.24 -2.46 33.49
CA ILE A 790 -51.12 -3.35 33.20
C ILE A 790 -50.55 -3.84 34.54
N PRO A 791 -50.44 -5.15 34.76
CA PRO A 791 -49.83 -5.69 35.97
C PRO A 791 -48.35 -5.26 36.06
N ALA A 792 -47.98 -4.59 37.16
CA ALA A 792 -46.63 -4.05 37.39
C ALA A 792 -45.53 -5.14 37.44
N ASP A 793 -45.90 -6.41 37.46
CA ASP A 793 -45.04 -7.60 37.48
C ASP A 793 -44.65 -8.12 36.08
N LYS A 794 -45.17 -7.53 34.99
CA LYS A 794 -44.85 -7.92 33.59
C LYS A 794 -43.82 -7.01 32.92
N ILE A 795 -43.29 -6.02 33.65
CA ILE A 795 -42.07 -5.27 33.31
C ILE A 795 -41.08 -5.50 34.48
N PRO A 796 -40.40 -6.65 34.56
CA PRO A 796 -39.56 -6.95 35.73
C PRO A 796 -38.14 -6.40 35.56
N TRP A 797 -37.78 -5.51 36.50
CA TRP A 797 -36.45 -5.02 36.91
C TRP A 797 -35.72 -4.00 36.02
#